data_AF-A0A0N7J6R6-F1
#
_entry.id   AF-A0A0N7J6R6-F1
#
_cell.length_a   1.000
_cell.length_b   1.000
_cell.length_c   1.000
_cell.angle_alpha   90.00
_cell.angle_beta   90.00
_cell.angle_gamma   90.00
#
_symmetry.space_group_name_H-M   'P 1'
#
loop_
_entity.id
_entity.type
_entity.pdbx_description
1 polymer ?
#
loop_
_entity_poly.entity_id
_entity_poly.type
_entity_poly.pdbx_seq_one_letter_code
_entity_poly.pdbx_strand_id
1 'polypeptide(L)'
;MKLIDHVLHIRSLIQQAIDNRFSRLGLEASEENELPENTSIGNREKRNKLESIIETHKQALGDDYVEARKETINECTFTLFNRLAALKVMEDRELFPEVIRRRVEHGNLSYAHKQWLEEHADERNAERMGLKHFLEDKFQEFSENYKIPLYSPNYAYAMLPTADELFEIITAFNEIEQDADCGADIWKGDDILGWLYENFNTVEKLALKDSGDKTEYDKVSLQSQVYTPQWVVKFLVDNTLGKMYLEMYPESNFIYDEDGKVKYLIANAPTSQMRHPKKLEEIKLIDPACGSGNFLIYAFSLFYDLYLNQIDQYDADYSRRDIPKLIVENNLYGVDLDERAVQLTQIALFIKAMQLKGRRGAMPTYTHVVSTHFELPEYSKVKGAFISGSDWNETQQKTIHSIWEDLRAAYKFGSLIRVEEQLDALLPVDSSDMFANQWKADMFDFKHQMITTLRNQVHQWTGEGSNEYSLAKANDSITFLDILSTKFDVAVANPPYTDSADFGAELKDFVSANYYKPLKFNSNLYACFIKRCCELAGDDGKVGMIHPMTFMYIKTFEDVRKYILTNTHINLFVEYGLSNLFGTVMVDPAFYVLEKDGGTKNNDSLFISLDQYTRTPQEKYKKQYCLEALNDIVTKSQNKHVYQLPQSKLKGIKSYPFIYWISDEFREKFSDKLLDDVVDVKQGIATSNNNRFLRYWWEITGSNQSYYPYSKGGEYAKWAGNLWIYINWEENNVEYIKVKGRLQNRNYYFREGITYSGSGSKGTSFRIFPKDCLFDVGGSCIFLTDIYSNRYYLLAFLNSKICFI
;
A
#
# COMPACT_ATOMS: atom_id res chain seq x y z
N MET A 1 -21.94 19.92 -10.20
CA MET A 1 -20.46 19.93 -10.09
C MET A 1 -20.10 18.59 -9.50
N LYS A 2 -19.14 17.87 -10.09
CA LYS A 2 -18.72 16.60 -9.49
C LYS A 2 -18.04 16.90 -8.15
N LEU A 3 -18.05 15.95 -7.22
CA LEU A 3 -17.41 16.10 -5.90
C LEU A 3 -15.97 16.64 -6.01
N ILE A 4 -15.20 16.18 -7.00
CA ILE A 4 -13.84 16.67 -7.25
C ILE A 4 -13.79 18.17 -7.53
N ASP A 5 -14.74 18.72 -8.29
CA ASP A 5 -14.75 20.15 -8.63
C ASP A 5 -14.99 20.99 -7.36
N HIS A 6 -15.88 20.53 -6.47
CA HIS A 6 -16.12 21.16 -5.17
C HIS A 6 -14.89 21.14 -4.29
N VAL A 7 -14.23 19.98 -4.19
CA VAL A 7 -13.02 19.81 -3.37
C VAL A 7 -11.90 20.74 -3.84
N LEU A 8 -11.65 20.81 -5.15
CA LEU A 8 -10.62 21.68 -5.72
C LEU A 8 -10.95 23.18 -5.53
N HIS A 9 -12.23 23.55 -5.64
CA HIS A 9 -12.67 24.92 -5.39
C HIS A 9 -12.44 25.32 -3.93
N ILE A 10 -12.91 24.51 -2.97
CA ILE A 10 -12.73 24.76 -1.53
C ILE A 10 -11.24 24.81 -1.18
N ARG A 11 -10.44 23.87 -1.70
CA ARG A 11 -9.00 23.87 -1.52
C ARG A 11 -8.38 25.19 -1.96
N SER A 12 -8.73 25.68 -3.14
CA SER A 12 -8.23 26.96 -3.66
C SER A 12 -8.62 28.15 -2.76
N LEU A 13 -9.86 28.19 -2.28
CA LEU A 13 -10.33 29.24 -1.37
C LEU A 13 -9.52 29.25 -0.07
N ILE A 14 -9.33 28.07 0.54
CA ILE A 14 -8.56 27.94 1.77
C ILE A 14 -7.10 28.34 1.53
N GLN A 15 -6.47 27.82 0.46
CA GLN A 15 -5.06 28.08 0.16
C GLN A 15 -4.81 29.58 -0.02
N GLN A 16 -5.67 30.27 -0.77
CA GLN A 16 -5.59 31.72 -0.95
C GLN A 16 -5.76 32.46 0.39
N ALA A 17 -6.71 32.04 1.21
CA ALA A 17 -6.96 32.67 2.51
C ALA A 17 -5.77 32.49 3.47
N ILE A 18 -5.16 31.30 3.51
CA ILE A 18 -3.95 31.04 4.30
C ILE A 18 -2.76 31.85 3.78
N ASP A 19 -2.55 31.89 2.46
CA ASP A 19 -1.47 32.68 1.84
C ASP A 19 -1.59 34.20 2.15
N ASN A 20 -2.81 34.73 2.11
CA ASN A 20 -3.11 36.10 2.55
C ASN A 20 -2.73 36.34 4.01
N ARG A 21 -2.98 35.35 4.89
CA ARG A 21 -2.63 35.44 6.31
C ARG A 21 -1.13 35.41 6.53
N PHE A 22 -0.40 34.57 5.81
CA PHE A 22 1.07 34.53 5.85
C PHE A 22 1.65 35.88 5.43
N SER A 23 1.18 36.41 4.31
CA SER A 23 1.61 37.71 3.78
C SER A 23 1.33 38.85 4.78
N ARG A 24 0.16 38.87 5.45
CA ARG A 24 -0.16 39.84 6.50
C ARG A 24 0.72 39.73 7.76
N LEU A 25 1.37 38.60 7.97
CA LEU A 25 2.35 38.39 9.05
C LEU A 25 3.79 38.70 8.61
N GLY A 26 4.00 39.15 7.36
CA GLY A 26 5.34 39.43 6.81
C GLY A 26 6.05 38.20 6.25
N LEU A 27 5.35 37.06 6.09
CA LEU A 27 5.86 35.85 5.44
C LEU A 27 5.45 35.87 3.96
N GLU A 28 6.15 36.65 3.15
CA GLU A 28 5.85 36.83 1.72
C GLU A 28 6.35 35.66 0.86
N ALA A 29 5.93 35.59 -0.40
CA ALA A 29 6.19 34.43 -1.26
C ALA A 29 7.67 34.22 -1.61
N SER A 30 8.46 35.30 -1.70
CA SER A 30 9.86 35.27 -2.13
C SER A 30 10.87 35.52 -1.02
N GLU A 31 10.46 36.16 0.07
CA GLU A 31 11.36 36.53 1.17
C GLU A 31 10.59 36.75 2.48
N GLU A 32 11.31 36.62 3.58
CA GLU A 32 10.81 36.89 4.93
C GLU A 32 11.07 38.35 5.30
N ASN A 33 10.01 39.13 5.50
CA ASN A 33 10.10 40.55 5.84
C ASN A 33 9.92 40.77 7.35
N GLU A 34 10.53 41.82 7.90
CA GLU A 34 10.36 42.17 9.31
C GLU A 34 8.89 42.47 9.66
N LEU A 35 8.46 42.06 10.85
CA LEU A 35 7.14 42.40 11.37
C LEU A 35 6.98 43.93 11.46
N PRO A 36 5.85 44.51 11.01
CA PRO A 36 5.55 45.91 11.29
C PRO A 36 5.63 46.19 12.80
N GLU A 37 6.31 47.26 13.23
CA GLU A 37 6.56 47.58 14.65
C GLU A 37 5.28 47.58 15.52
N ASN A 38 4.13 47.94 14.94
CA ASN A 38 2.82 48.00 15.59
C ASN A 38 2.01 46.68 15.60
N THR A 39 2.65 45.53 15.37
CA THR A 39 1.96 44.23 15.35
C THR A 39 1.53 43.79 16.75
N SER A 40 0.26 43.40 16.91
CA SER A 40 -0.31 42.93 18.18
C SER A 40 0.42 41.70 18.73
N ILE A 41 0.45 41.54 20.06
CA ILE A 41 1.14 40.43 20.75
C ILE A 41 0.70 39.06 20.19
N GLY A 42 -0.61 38.83 20.04
CA GLY A 42 -1.12 37.58 19.48
C GLY A 42 -0.74 37.31 18.02
N ASN A 43 -0.50 38.35 17.21
CA ASN A 43 0.02 38.16 15.85
C ASN A 43 1.53 37.85 15.86
N ARG A 44 2.30 38.36 16.84
CA ARG A 44 3.71 37.99 17.03
C ARG A 44 3.86 36.53 17.44
N GLU A 45 3.05 36.05 18.38
CA GLU A 45 3.04 34.63 18.79
C GLU A 45 2.70 33.70 17.62
N LYS A 46 1.67 34.04 16.83
CA LYS A 46 1.29 33.29 15.63
C LYS A 46 2.41 33.27 14.59
N ARG A 47 3.11 34.40 14.38
CA ARG A 47 4.25 34.44 13.48
C ARG A 47 5.39 33.57 13.96
N ASN A 48 5.81 33.69 15.23
CA ASN A 48 6.90 32.88 15.78
C ASN A 48 6.61 31.36 15.64
N LYS A 49 5.34 30.96 15.83
CA LYS A 49 4.92 29.57 15.60
C LYS A 49 5.10 29.15 14.14
N LEU A 50 4.69 29.98 13.18
CA LEU A 50 4.84 29.69 11.74
C LEU A 50 6.31 29.70 11.30
N GLU A 51 7.11 30.67 11.74
CA GLU A 51 8.55 30.72 11.46
C GLU A 51 9.24 29.45 11.94
N SER A 52 8.88 28.96 13.13
CA SER A 52 9.45 27.72 13.65
C SER A 52 9.08 26.49 12.83
N ILE A 53 7.87 26.44 12.26
CA ILE A 53 7.43 25.36 11.38
C ILE A 53 8.14 25.47 10.01
N ILE A 54 8.19 26.67 9.44
CA ILE A 54 8.89 26.94 8.17
C ILE A 54 10.37 26.58 8.31
N GLU A 55 11.03 26.95 9.40
CA GLU A 55 12.44 26.62 9.63
C GLU A 55 12.66 25.11 9.73
N THR A 56 11.70 24.37 10.30
CA THR A 56 11.76 22.90 10.31
C THR A 56 11.62 22.34 8.89
N HIS A 57 10.67 22.83 8.08
CA HIS A 57 10.55 22.42 6.68
C HIS A 57 11.75 22.84 5.83
N LYS A 58 12.37 23.99 6.11
CA LYS A 58 13.60 24.44 5.45
C LYS A 58 14.73 23.44 5.70
N GLN A 59 14.92 22.99 6.94
CA GLN A 59 15.92 21.97 7.27
C GLN A 59 15.69 20.67 6.48
N ALA A 60 14.42 20.27 6.30
CA ALA A 60 14.05 19.09 5.53
C ALA A 60 14.24 19.25 4.01
N LEU A 61 13.97 20.44 3.47
CA LEU A 61 13.92 20.72 2.02
C LEU A 61 15.19 21.37 1.46
N GLY A 62 16.31 21.33 2.19
CA GLY A 62 17.60 21.84 1.71
C GLY A 62 17.76 23.36 1.81
N ASP A 63 17.17 23.96 2.86
CA ASP A 63 17.20 25.39 3.19
C ASP A 63 16.48 26.30 2.17
N ASP A 64 15.52 25.76 1.43
CA ASP A 64 14.67 26.50 0.50
C ASP A 64 13.44 27.08 1.22
N TYR A 65 13.47 28.39 1.48
CA TYR A 65 12.35 29.10 2.10
C TYR A 65 11.05 29.02 1.28
N VAL A 66 11.14 29.10 -0.05
CA VAL A 66 9.95 29.18 -0.92
C VAL A 66 9.19 27.86 -0.89
N GLU A 67 9.90 26.74 -1.02
CA GLU A 67 9.29 25.41 -0.92
C GLU A 67 8.84 25.09 0.51
N ALA A 68 9.61 25.48 1.54
CA ALA A 68 9.20 25.30 2.94
C ALA A 68 7.94 26.09 3.30
N ARG A 69 7.82 27.34 2.84
CA ARG A 69 6.63 28.18 3.01
C ARG A 69 5.42 27.54 2.33
N LYS A 70 5.60 27.08 1.10
CA LYS A 70 4.55 26.41 0.30
C LYS A 70 4.07 25.13 0.98
N GLU A 71 4.98 24.31 1.52
CA GLU A 71 4.62 23.11 2.27
C GLU A 71 3.84 23.45 3.54
N THR A 72 4.29 24.45 4.30
CA THR A 72 3.57 24.95 5.48
C THR A 72 2.14 25.41 5.12
N ILE A 73 1.97 26.12 4.00
CA ILE A 73 0.65 26.55 3.52
C ILE A 73 -0.21 25.35 3.14
N ASN A 74 0.36 24.33 2.48
CA ASN A 74 -0.35 23.11 2.12
C ASN A 74 -0.88 22.39 3.36
N GLU A 75 -0.05 22.25 4.40
CA GLU A 75 -0.43 21.60 5.66
C GLU A 75 -1.49 22.38 6.45
N CYS A 76 -1.38 23.71 6.51
CA CYS A 76 -2.43 24.57 7.07
C CYS A 76 -3.75 24.48 6.28
N THR A 77 -3.65 24.45 4.95
CA THR A 77 -4.80 24.33 4.05
C THR A 77 -5.52 23.01 4.29
N PHE A 78 -4.76 21.92 4.34
CA PHE A 78 -5.26 20.57 4.57
C PHE A 78 -5.91 20.44 5.94
N THR A 79 -5.25 20.96 6.99
CA THR A 79 -5.76 20.94 8.36
C THR A 79 -7.10 21.67 8.48
N LEU A 80 -7.24 22.86 7.88
CA LEU A 80 -8.52 23.59 7.91
C LEU A 80 -9.60 22.86 7.10
N PHE A 81 -9.25 22.35 5.92
CA PHE A 81 -10.17 21.58 5.08
C PHE A 81 -10.74 20.40 5.87
N ASN A 82 -9.88 19.62 6.55
CA ASN A 82 -10.29 18.45 7.31
C ASN A 82 -11.10 18.77 8.55
N ARG A 83 -10.78 19.86 9.26
CA ARG A 83 -11.60 20.33 10.38
C ARG A 83 -13.04 20.58 9.91
N LEU A 84 -13.21 21.29 8.80
CA LEU A 84 -14.55 21.61 8.29
C LEU A 84 -15.25 20.38 7.68
N ALA A 85 -14.53 19.54 6.92
CA ALA A 85 -15.09 18.31 6.38
C ALA A 85 -15.55 17.35 7.48
N ALA A 86 -14.75 17.16 8.53
CA ALA A 86 -15.11 16.32 9.66
C ALA A 86 -16.30 16.89 10.44
N LEU A 87 -16.41 18.22 10.60
CA LEU A 87 -17.63 18.83 11.14
C LEU A 87 -18.87 18.46 10.32
N LYS A 88 -18.82 18.60 8.98
CA LYS A 88 -19.95 18.22 8.11
C LYS A 88 -20.37 16.76 8.30
N VAL A 89 -19.41 15.84 8.40
CA VAL A 89 -19.66 14.42 8.66
C VAL A 89 -20.32 14.22 10.03
N MET A 90 -19.81 14.88 11.08
CA MET A 90 -20.36 14.74 12.44
C MET A 90 -21.74 15.39 12.60
N GLU A 91 -22.01 16.50 11.91
CA GLU A 91 -23.33 17.15 11.85
C GLU A 91 -24.37 16.24 11.20
N ASP A 92 -24.02 15.58 10.09
CA ASP A 92 -24.94 14.70 9.36
C ASP A 92 -25.26 13.42 10.14
N ARG A 93 -24.31 13.01 11.00
CA ARG A 93 -24.46 11.93 11.99
C ARG A 93 -25.17 12.39 13.27
N GLU A 94 -25.63 13.63 13.34
CA GLU A 94 -26.35 14.25 14.45
C GLU A 94 -25.61 14.12 15.81
N LEU A 95 -24.27 14.17 15.79
CA LEU A 95 -23.47 13.97 17.01
C LEU A 95 -23.43 15.21 17.91
N PHE A 96 -23.69 16.37 17.33
CA PHE A 96 -23.85 17.66 17.98
C PHE A 96 -24.71 18.59 17.10
N PRO A 97 -25.23 19.70 17.65
CA PRO A 97 -26.02 20.65 16.87
C PRO A 97 -25.20 21.30 15.74
N GLU A 98 -25.83 21.55 14.59
CA GLU A 98 -25.20 22.14 13.40
C GLU A 98 -24.31 23.35 13.73
N VAL A 99 -23.02 23.27 13.39
CA VAL A 99 -21.96 24.26 13.65
C VAL A 99 -21.67 25.09 12.40
N ILE A 100 -21.52 24.45 11.24
CA ILE A 100 -21.22 25.10 9.96
C ILE A 100 -22.32 24.87 8.92
N ARG A 101 -23.26 23.94 9.16
CA ARG A 101 -24.46 23.81 8.31
C ARG A 101 -25.41 24.98 8.53
N ARG A 102 -25.71 25.72 7.46
CA ARG A 102 -26.52 26.94 7.53
C ARG A 102 -27.97 26.68 7.15
N ARG A 103 -28.90 27.31 7.87
CA ARG A 103 -30.34 27.18 7.63
C ARG A 103 -30.99 28.55 7.43
N VAL A 104 -31.88 28.68 6.44
CA VAL A 104 -32.65 29.90 6.18
C VAL A 104 -33.50 30.28 7.42
N GLU A 105 -34.04 29.27 8.11
CA GLU A 105 -34.82 29.40 9.34
C GLU A 105 -34.02 30.00 10.52
N HIS A 106 -32.69 30.03 10.41
CA HIS A 106 -31.77 30.60 11.40
C HIS A 106 -31.10 31.87 10.88
N GLY A 107 -31.66 32.51 9.86
CA GLY A 107 -31.09 33.71 9.25
C GLY A 107 -29.80 33.44 8.48
N ASN A 108 -29.69 32.26 7.85
CA ASN A 108 -28.48 31.76 7.19
C ASN A 108 -27.28 31.55 8.14
N LEU A 109 -27.53 31.46 9.45
CA LEU A 109 -26.57 30.96 10.42
C LEU A 109 -26.77 29.46 10.61
N SER A 110 -25.78 28.81 11.23
CA SER A 110 -25.99 27.49 11.81
C SER A 110 -26.75 27.59 13.13
N TYR A 111 -27.36 26.48 13.54
CA TYR A 111 -28.09 26.44 14.81
C TYR A 111 -27.19 26.80 16.00
N ALA A 112 -25.99 26.22 16.08
CA ALA A 112 -25.05 26.47 17.17
C ALA A 112 -24.52 27.91 17.15
N HIS A 113 -24.29 28.51 15.98
CA HIS A 113 -23.86 29.92 15.90
C HIS A 113 -24.96 30.87 16.39
N LYS A 114 -26.21 30.60 16.03
CA LYS A 114 -27.35 31.36 16.53
C LYS A 114 -27.46 31.29 18.05
N GLN A 115 -27.33 30.10 18.64
CA GLN A 115 -27.35 29.94 20.10
C GLN A 115 -26.18 30.65 20.77
N TRP A 116 -24.97 30.54 20.22
CA TRP A 116 -23.79 31.19 20.76
C TRP A 116 -23.94 32.73 20.84
N LEU A 117 -24.64 33.34 19.87
CA LEU A 117 -24.97 34.78 19.87
C LEU A 117 -26.04 35.21 20.89
N GLU A 118 -26.72 34.27 21.55
CA GLU A 118 -27.59 34.56 22.70
C GLU A 118 -26.74 34.82 23.95
N GLU A 119 -25.60 34.13 24.06
CA GLU A 119 -24.64 34.25 25.16
C GLU A 119 -23.57 35.33 24.88
N HIS A 120 -23.28 35.62 23.61
CA HIS A 120 -22.29 36.61 23.13
C HIS A 120 -22.99 37.73 22.35
N ALA A 121 -23.85 38.50 23.02
CA ALA A 121 -24.68 39.52 22.36
C ALA A 121 -23.88 40.67 21.75
N ASP A 122 -22.67 40.92 22.25
CA ASP A 122 -21.71 41.90 21.75
C ASP A 122 -21.13 41.54 20.36
N GLU A 123 -20.99 40.24 20.08
CA GLU A 123 -20.48 39.72 18.80
C GLU A 123 -21.48 39.86 17.64
N ARG A 124 -22.73 40.26 17.90
CA ARG A 124 -23.74 40.52 16.85
C ARG A 124 -23.34 41.64 15.90
N ASN A 125 -22.54 42.59 16.37
CA ASN A 125 -22.03 43.71 15.57
C ASN A 125 -20.63 43.45 15.00
N ALA A 126 -20.00 42.32 15.36
CA ALA A 126 -18.70 41.94 14.82
C ALA A 126 -18.81 41.44 13.38
N GLU A 127 -17.67 41.36 12.69
CA GLU A 127 -17.59 40.86 11.32
C GLU A 127 -18.22 39.45 11.22
N ARG A 128 -19.18 39.29 10.29
CA ARG A 128 -19.97 38.06 10.14
C ARG A 128 -20.56 37.54 11.46
N MET A 129 -20.98 38.45 12.35
CA MET A 129 -21.57 38.12 13.64
C MET A 129 -20.65 37.24 14.50
N GLY A 130 -19.36 37.56 14.54
CA GLY A 130 -18.38 36.84 15.35
C GLY A 130 -18.05 35.43 14.86
N LEU A 131 -18.28 35.10 13.58
CA LEU A 131 -18.10 33.75 13.02
C LEU A 131 -16.75 33.12 13.38
N LYS A 132 -15.67 33.91 13.34
CA LYS A 132 -14.33 33.43 13.66
C LYS A 132 -14.22 33.04 15.14
N HIS A 133 -14.64 33.92 16.06
CA HIS A 133 -14.61 33.66 17.50
C HIS A 133 -15.50 32.47 17.86
N PHE A 134 -16.70 32.38 17.25
CA PHE A 134 -17.58 31.22 17.38
C PHE A 134 -16.88 29.90 16.99
N LEU A 135 -16.14 29.87 15.88
CA LEU A 135 -15.41 28.66 15.47
C LEU A 135 -14.21 28.36 16.39
N GLU A 136 -13.52 29.39 16.89
CA GLU A 136 -12.45 29.22 17.88
C GLU A 136 -12.99 28.56 19.15
N ASP A 137 -14.11 29.05 19.69
CA ASP A 137 -14.79 28.47 20.86
C ASP A 137 -15.26 27.03 20.59
N LYS A 138 -15.85 26.77 19.41
CA LYS A 138 -16.31 25.43 19.06
C LYS A 138 -15.15 24.45 18.88
N PHE A 139 -14.05 24.87 18.27
CA PHE A 139 -12.87 24.03 18.14
C PHE A 139 -12.25 23.71 19.51
N GLN A 140 -12.20 24.70 20.40
CA GLN A 140 -11.77 24.48 21.78
C GLN A 140 -12.69 23.49 22.51
N GLU A 141 -14.01 23.65 22.37
CA GLU A 141 -14.99 22.70 22.90
C GLU A 141 -14.76 21.27 22.37
N PHE A 142 -14.50 21.12 21.06
CA PHE A 142 -14.19 19.82 20.46
C PHE A 142 -12.91 19.20 20.98
N SER A 143 -11.87 20.01 21.17
CA SER A 143 -10.61 19.56 21.75
C SER A 143 -10.76 19.12 23.21
N GLU A 144 -11.48 19.87 24.04
CA GLU A 144 -11.57 19.64 25.47
C GLU A 144 -12.59 18.55 25.83
N ASN A 145 -13.80 18.64 25.26
CA ASN A 145 -14.90 17.73 25.61
C ASN A 145 -14.82 16.40 24.87
N TYR A 146 -14.38 16.43 23.61
CA TYR A 146 -14.34 15.24 22.75
C TYR A 146 -12.93 14.69 22.55
N LYS A 147 -11.89 15.39 23.05
CA LYS A 147 -10.49 14.96 23.01
C LYS A 147 -9.96 14.68 21.60
N ILE A 148 -10.52 15.35 20.59
CA ILE A 148 -10.11 15.18 19.20
C ILE A 148 -8.92 16.12 18.95
N PRO A 149 -7.68 15.61 18.77
CA PRO A 149 -6.48 16.46 18.71
C PRO A 149 -6.51 17.47 17.57
N LEU A 150 -7.15 17.12 16.45
CA LEU A 150 -7.25 17.98 15.27
C LEU A 150 -7.86 19.34 15.58
N TYR A 151 -8.79 19.45 16.54
CA TYR A 151 -9.46 20.71 16.87
C TYR A 151 -8.72 21.54 17.92
N SER A 152 -7.60 21.04 18.46
CA SER A 152 -6.84 21.80 19.44
C SER A 152 -6.39 23.16 18.87
N PRO A 153 -6.54 24.26 19.63
CA PRO A 153 -5.93 25.55 19.27
C PRO A 153 -4.40 25.44 19.11
N ASN A 154 -3.83 24.48 19.84
CA ASN A 154 -2.42 24.16 19.91
C ASN A 154 -1.99 23.11 18.87
N TYR A 155 -2.88 22.72 17.94
CA TYR A 155 -2.49 21.87 16.83
C TYR A 155 -1.49 22.62 15.95
N ALA A 156 -0.44 21.93 15.47
CA ALA A 156 0.72 22.59 14.84
C ALA A 156 0.32 23.51 13.67
N TYR A 157 -0.49 22.98 12.75
CA TYR A 157 -0.94 23.70 11.56
C TYR A 157 -2.29 24.42 11.75
N ALA A 158 -2.74 24.61 13.00
CA ALA A 158 -3.99 25.31 13.29
C ALA A 158 -3.93 26.77 12.84
N MET A 159 -4.69 27.11 11.79
CA MET A 159 -4.85 28.49 11.36
C MET A 159 -6.28 28.73 10.87
N LEU A 160 -6.86 29.86 11.32
CA LEU A 160 -8.16 30.32 10.86
C LEU A 160 -7.99 31.61 10.03
N PRO A 161 -8.60 31.68 8.83
CA PRO A 161 -8.73 32.90 8.03
C PRO A 161 -9.53 34.02 8.70
N THR A 162 -9.76 35.11 7.96
CA THR A 162 -10.71 36.16 8.36
C THR A 162 -12.16 35.66 8.36
N ALA A 163 -13.07 36.41 8.97
CA ALA A 163 -14.45 35.97 9.07
C ALA A 163 -15.15 35.98 7.69
N ASP A 164 -14.84 36.93 6.82
CA ASP A 164 -15.27 36.94 5.41
C ASP A 164 -14.77 35.71 4.62
N GLU A 165 -13.47 35.41 4.68
CA GLU A 165 -12.89 34.24 3.99
C GLU A 165 -13.50 32.92 4.53
N LEU A 166 -13.66 32.79 5.85
CA LEU A 166 -14.33 31.65 6.47
C LEU A 166 -15.79 31.54 6.03
N PHE A 167 -16.49 32.67 5.87
CA PHE A 167 -17.86 32.68 5.43
C PHE A 167 -17.99 32.08 4.03
N GLU A 168 -17.10 32.44 3.10
CA GLU A 168 -17.03 31.91 1.74
C GLU A 168 -16.71 30.41 1.72
N ILE A 169 -15.66 29.99 2.45
CA ILE A 169 -15.26 28.58 2.55
C ILE A 169 -16.42 27.71 3.08
N ILE A 170 -17.09 28.13 4.15
CA ILE A 170 -18.23 27.40 4.72
C ILE A 170 -19.41 27.36 3.73
N THR A 171 -19.60 28.43 2.94
CA THR A 171 -20.64 28.44 1.90
C THR A 171 -20.37 27.33 0.89
N ALA A 172 -19.15 27.24 0.37
CA ALA A 172 -18.76 26.20 -0.57
C ALA A 172 -18.92 24.77 0.00
N PHE A 173 -18.61 24.55 1.28
CA PHE A 173 -18.91 23.26 1.94
C PHE A 173 -20.41 22.92 2.00
N ASN A 174 -21.27 23.93 2.19
CA ASN A 174 -22.73 23.73 2.22
C ASN A 174 -23.33 23.52 0.81
N GLU A 175 -22.63 23.92 -0.25
CA GLU A 175 -23.07 23.71 -1.64
C GLU A 175 -22.93 22.24 -2.08
N ILE A 176 -21.99 21.48 -1.48
CA ILE A 176 -21.75 20.06 -1.82
C ILE A 176 -23.02 19.22 -1.70
N GLU A 177 -23.76 19.35 -0.60
CA GLU A 177 -25.00 18.57 -0.35
C GLU A 177 -26.22 19.09 -1.13
N GLN A 178 -26.12 20.29 -1.69
CA GLN A 178 -27.16 20.88 -2.56
C GLN A 178 -26.97 20.47 -4.02
N ASP A 179 -25.77 19.98 -4.37
CA ASP A 179 -25.45 19.52 -5.72
C ASP A 179 -26.14 18.19 -6.02
N ALA A 180 -26.90 18.16 -7.11
CA ALA A 180 -27.60 16.96 -7.55
C ALA A 180 -26.66 15.80 -7.92
N ASP A 181 -25.42 16.10 -8.34
CA ASP A 181 -24.42 15.08 -8.69
C ASP A 181 -23.82 14.40 -7.45
N CYS A 182 -23.83 15.08 -6.30
CA CYS A 182 -23.30 14.58 -5.03
C CYS A 182 -24.37 13.88 -4.19
N GLY A 183 -25.58 14.47 -4.16
CA GLY A 183 -26.71 13.99 -3.37
C GLY A 183 -26.71 14.51 -1.92
N ALA A 184 -27.91 14.63 -1.36
CA ALA A 184 -28.13 15.23 -0.02
C ALA A 184 -27.52 14.41 1.13
N ASP A 185 -27.30 13.11 0.92
CA ASP A 185 -26.78 12.17 1.93
C ASP A 185 -25.25 11.94 1.80
N ILE A 186 -24.55 12.75 1.02
CA ILE A 186 -23.11 12.54 0.74
C ILE A 186 -22.24 12.46 2.01
N TRP A 187 -22.60 13.21 3.05
CA TRP A 187 -21.88 13.24 4.33
C TRP A 187 -22.16 12.02 5.23
N LYS A 188 -23.14 11.16 4.89
CA LYS A 188 -23.44 9.91 5.62
C LYS A 188 -22.45 8.80 5.32
N GLY A 189 -21.76 8.86 4.19
CA GLY A 189 -20.80 7.84 3.77
C GLY A 189 -19.74 7.61 4.84
N ASP A 190 -19.41 6.35 5.12
CA ASP A 190 -18.32 6.00 6.03
C ASP A 190 -16.94 6.32 5.45
N ASP A 191 -16.85 6.50 4.14
CA ASP A 191 -15.63 6.71 3.38
C ASP A 191 -15.50 8.12 2.79
N ILE A 192 -16.47 9.00 2.98
CA ILE A 192 -16.48 10.34 2.38
C ILE A 192 -15.19 11.12 2.65
N LEU A 193 -14.61 11.02 3.85
CA LEU A 193 -13.34 11.66 4.18
C LEU A 193 -12.17 11.15 3.31
N GLY A 194 -12.15 9.85 3.00
CA GLY A 194 -11.18 9.27 2.07
C GLY A 194 -11.40 9.71 0.62
N TRP A 195 -12.66 9.85 0.18
CA TRP A 195 -12.97 10.40 -1.15
C TRP A 195 -12.58 11.86 -1.29
N LEU A 196 -12.82 12.68 -0.27
CA LEU A 196 -12.39 14.08 -0.24
C LEU A 196 -10.87 14.19 -0.31
N TYR A 197 -10.15 13.31 0.39
CA TYR A 197 -8.69 13.22 0.37
C TYR A 197 -8.12 12.92 -1.02
N GLU A 198 -8.63 11.88 -1.68
CA GLU A 198 -8.16 11.50 -3.02
C GLU A 198 -8.40 12.64 -4.03
N ASN A 199 -9.57 13.28 -3.96
CA ASN A 199 -9.89 14.44 -4.79
C ASN A 199 -8.98 15.64 -4.47
N PHE A 200 -8.65 15.87 -3.19
CA PHE A 200 -7.80 16.97 -2.75
C PHE A 200 -6.40 16.88 -3.38
N ASN A 201 -5.83 15.67 -3.46
CA ASN A 201 -4.47 15.42 -3.99
C ASN A 201 -4.41 15.18 -5.50
N THR A 202 -5.54 15.26 -6.21
CA THR A 202 -5.57 14.92 -7.65
C THR A 202 -4.70 15.85 -8.50
N VAL A 203 -4.54 17.12 -8.10
CA VAL A 203 -3.71 18.11 -8.83
C VAL A 203 -2.23 17.69 -8.82
N GLU A 204 -1.69 17.36 -7.64
CA GLU A 204 -0.32 16.88 -7.46
C GLU A 204 -0.09 15.56 -8.19
N LYS A 205 -1.06 14.64 -8.12
CA LYS A 205 -0.99 13.34 -8.77
C LYS A 205 -0.90 13.45 -10.29
N LEU A 206 -1.66 14.37 -10.89
CA LEU A 206 -1.59 14.65 -12.33
C LEU A 206 -0.26 15.32 -12.70
N ALA A 207 0.18 16.33 -11.95
CA ALA A 207 1.46 17.00 -12.20
C ALA A 207 2.65 16.02 -12.13
N LEU A 208 2.64 15.13 -11.14
CA LEU A 208 3.65 14.09 -10.99
C LEU A 208 3.63 13.10 -12.15
N LYS A 209 2.44 12.66 -12.58
CA LYS A 209 2.30 11.76 -13.73
C LYS A 209 2.81 12.39 -15.03
N ASP A 210 2.53 13.68 -15.23
CA ASP A 210 2.94 14.43 -16.41
C ASP A 210 4.46 14.73 -16.43
N SER A 211 5.11 14.78 -15.27
CA SER A 211 6.57 14.98 -15.17
C SER A 211 7.38 13.81 -15.75
N GLY A 212 6.84 12.58 -15.69
CA GLY A 212 7.58 11.36 -16.06
C GLY A 212 8.74 11.00 -15.13
N ASP A 213 8.85 11.67 -13.98
CA ASP A 213 9.89 11.40 -12.99
C ASP A 213 9.76 9.99 -12.40
N LYS A 214 10.90 9.41 -12.03
CA LYS A 214 10.92 8.16 -11.26
C LYS A 214 10.30 8.35 -9.88
N THR A 215 9.80 7.25 -9.32
CA THR A 215 9.19 7.23 -8.00
C THR A 215 10.27 7.12 -6.92
N GLU A 216 10.64 8.27 -6.36
CA GLU A 216 11.41 8.37 -5.11
C GLU A 216 10.47 8.28 -3.89
N TYR A 217 11.05 8.17 -2.69
CA TYR A 217 10.30 7.94 -1.44
C TYR A 217 9.26 9.03 -1.13
N ASP A 218 9.57 10.28 -1.44
CA ASP A 218 8.73 11.47 -1.28
C ASP A 218 7.51 11.47 -2.22
N LYS A 219 7.57 10.68 -3.30
CA LYS A 219 6.54 10.58 -4.34
C LYS A 219 5.68 9.32 -4.21
N VAL A 220 6.11 8.33 -3.42
CA VAL A 220 5.36 7.07 -3.22
C VAL A 220 3.97 7.36 -2.67
N SER A 221 3.88 8.14 -1.60
CA SER A 221 2.63 8.48 -0.92
C SER A 221 1.62 9.14 -1.83
N LEU A 222 2.04 9.92 -2.84
CA LEU A 222 1.17 10.59 -3.82
C LEU A 222 0.73 9.65 -4.97
N GLN A 223 1.62 8.77 -5.44
CA GLN A 223 1.31 7.86 -6.54
C GLN A 223 0.39 6.71 -6.13
N SER A 224 0.57 6.18 -4.91
CA SER A 224 -0.13 4.98 -4.45
C SER A 224 -1.44 5.24 -3.70
N GLN A 225 -2.00 6.45 -3.77
CA GLN A 225 -3.29 6.77 -3.15
C GLN A 225 -4.42 6.16 -3.98
N VAL A 226 -4.87 4.97 -3.56
CA VAL A 226 -5.98 4.26 -4.18
C VAL A 226 -6.86 3.67 -3.08
N TYR A 227 -8.12 4.10 -3.03
CA TYR A 227 -9.08 3.63 -2.05
C TYR A 227 -9.44 2.16 -2.26
N THR A 228 -9.23 1.32 -1.23
CA THR A 228 -9.68 -0.08 -1.25
C THR A 228 -11.19 -0.17 -1.09
N PRO A 229 -11.94 -0.78 -2.03
CA PRO A 229 -13.39 -0.88 -1.94
C PRO A 229 -13.86 -1.55 -0.64
N GLN A 230 -14.87 -0.98 0.00
CA GLN A 230 -15.38 -1.43 1.31
C GLN A 230 -15.68 -2.94 1.38
N TRP A 231 -16.20 -3.53 0.29
CA TRP A 231 -16.51 -4.97 0.27
C TRP A 231 -15.27 -5.86 0.29
N VAL A 232 -14.13 -5.41 -0.27
CA VAL A 232 -12.84 -6.11 -0.22
C VAL A 232 -12.22 -5.95 1.16
N VAL A 233 -12.30 -4.75 1.74
CA VAL A 233 -11.89 -4.51 3.12
C VAL A 233 -12.64 -5.44 4.07
N LYS A 234 -13.98 -5.50 3.93
CA LYS A 234 -14.83 -6.44 4.67
C LYS A 234 -14.40 -7.88 4.48
N PHE A 235 -14.21 -8.32 3.24
CA PHE A 235 -13.74 -9.67 2.94
C PHE A 235 -12.45 -10.02 3.69
N LEU A 236 -11.43 -9.16 3.62
CA LEU A 236 -10.12 -9.42 4.22
C LEU A 236 -10.17 -9.39 5.75
N VAL A 237 -10.86 -8.42 6.34
CA VAL A 237 -10.96 -8.27 7.80
C VAL A 237 -11.82 -9.38 8.42
N ASP A 238 -12.94 -9.76 7.80
CA ASP A 238 -13.77 -10.89 8.25
C ASP A 238 -12.96 -12.19 8.27
N ASN A 239 -12.25 -12.47 7.17
CA ASN A 239 -11.51 -13.72 6.99
C ASN A 239 -10.14 -13.73 7.71
N THR A 240 -9.74 -12.61 8.32
CA THR A 240 -8.57 -12.51 9.22
C THR A 240 -9.00 -12.40 10.68
N LEU A 241 -9.41 -11.21 11.13
CA LEU A 241 -9.82 -10.92 12.51
C LEU A 241 -11.02 -11.78 12.95
N GLY A 242 -12.07 -11.85 12.14
CA GLY A 242 -13.25 -12.66 12.45
C GLY A 242 -12.91 -14.14 12.55
N LYS A 243 -12.12 -14.66 11.59
CA LYS A 243 -11.66 -16.05 11.62
C LYS A 243 -10.84 -16.36 12.87
N MET A 244 -9.90 -15.49 13.21
CA MET A 244 -9.09 -15.66 14.41
C MET A 244 -9.92 -15.67 15.68
N TYR A 245 -10.95 -14.82 15.76
CA TYR A 245 -11.87 -14.83 16.89
C TYR A 245 -12.61 -16.18 17.00
N LEU A 246 -13.10 -16.72 15.88
CA LEU A 246 -13.70 -18.06 15.87
C LEU A 246 -12.71 -19.18 16.25
N GLU A 247 -11.41 -19.03 15.97
CA GLU A 247 -10.41 -20.01 16.44
C GLU A 247 -10.31 -20.05 17.97
N MET A 248 -10.60 -18.94 18.66
CA MET A 248 -10.70 -18.87 20.12
C MET A 248 -12.09 -19.27 20.63
N TYR A 249 -13.14 -18.88 19.90
CA TYR A 249 -14.55 -19.03 20.28
C TYR A 249 -15.39 -19.62 19.13
N PRO A 250 -15.26 -20.93 18.82
CA PRO A 250 -15.92 -21.55 17.66
C PRO A 250 -17.46 -21.53 17.72
N GLU A 251 -18.02 -21.54 18.92
CA GLU A 251 -19.47 -21.52 19.16
C GLU A 251 -20.04 -20.09 19.18
N SER A 252 -19.23 -19.08 18.92
CA SER A 252 -19.69 -17.69 18.94
C SER A 252 -20.68 -17.41 17.80
N ASN A 253 -21.77 -16.72 18.14
CA ASN A 253 -22.80 -16.35 17.19
C ASN A 253 -22.62 -14.94 16.59
N PHE A 254 -21.49 -14.25 16.80
CA PHE A 254 -21.26 -12.88 16.31
C PHE A 254 -21.38 -12.75 14.78
N ILE A 255 -21.27 -13.86 14.05
CA ILE A 255 -21.41 -13.93 12.60
C ILE A 255 -22.83 -13.62 12.12
N TYR A 256 -23.81 -13.67 13.02
CA TYR A 256 -25.21 -13.33 12.76
C TYR A 256 -25.55 -11.95 13.31
N ASP A 257 -26.49 -11.25 12.67
CA ASP A 257 -27.11 -10.04 13.24
C ASP A 257 -28.23 -10.40 14.25
N GLU A 258 -28.85 -9.38 14.82
CA GLU A 258 -29.93 -9.53 15.81
C GLU A 258 -31.18 -10.24 15.25
N ASP A 259 -31.39 -10.22 13.93
CA ASP A 259 -32.47 -10.93 13.22
C ASP A 259 -32.10 -12.39 12.91
N GLY A 260 -30.87 -12.82 13.22
CA GLY A 260 -30.34 -14.14 12.87
C GLY A 260 -29.89 -14.27 11.41
N LYS A 261 -29.75 -13.16 10.67
CA LYS A 261 -29.20 -13.17 9.31
C LYS A 261 -27.68 -13.17 9.35
N VAL A 262 -27.06 -13.78 8.34
CA VAL A 262 -25.60 -13.82 8.23
C VAL A 262 -25.07 -12.40 7.97
N LYS A 263 -24.28 -11.89 8.92
CA LYS A 263 -23.62 -10.58 8.88
C LYS A 263 -22.16 -10.67 8.41
N TYR A 264 -21.48 -11.76 8.77
CA TYR A 264 -20.07 -12.01 8.48
C TYR A 264 -19.86 -13.33 7.74
N LEU A 265 -19.16 -13.28 6.60
CA LEU A 265 -18.87 -14.45 5.79
C LEU A 265 -17.40 -14.85 6.00
N ILE A 266 -17.20 -15.91 6.78
CA ILE A 266 -15.87 -16.38 7.19
C ILE A 266 -15.63 -17.76 6.60
N ALA A 267 -14.75 -17.84 5.61
CA ALA A 267 -14.31 -19.08 5.00
C ALA A 267 -13.51 -19.94 5.99
N ASN A 268 -13.70 -21.25 5.91
CA ASN A 268 -13.02 -22.23 6.77
C ASN A 268 -13.17 -21.91 8.27
N ALA A 269 -14.35 -21.44 8.67
CA ALA A 269 -14.68 -21.23 10.08
C ALA A 269 -14.41 -22.52 10.89
N PRO A 270 -13.64 -22.44 11.99
CA PRO A 270 -13.29 -23.60 12.79
C PRO A 270 -14.53 -24.17 13.51
N THR A 271 -14.59 -25.49 13.63
CA THR A 271 -15.67 -26.20 14.34
C THR A 271 -15.28 -26.61 15.77
N SER A 272 -14.06 -26.29 16.19
CA SER A 272 -13.51 -26.60 17.51
C SER A 272 -12.41 -25.59 17.83
N GLN A 273 -12.13 -25.38 19.11
CA GLN A 273 -11.17 -24.35 19.54
C GLN A 273 -9.77 -24.72 19.04
N MET A 274 -9.16 -23.81 18.29
CA MET A 274 -7.83 -23.98 17.70
C MET A 274 -6.78 -23.05 18.31
N ARG A 275 -7.22 -22.02 19.04
CA ARG A 275 -6.38 -21.02 19.69
C ARG A 275 -6.83 -20.81 21.13
N HIS A 276 -5.87 -20.58 22.02
CA HIS A 276 -6.19 -20.17 23.38
C HIS A 276 -6.86 -18.79 23.39
N PRO A 277 -8.00 -18.62 24.07
CA PRO A 277 -8.66 -17.33 24.19
C PRO A 277 -7.76 -16.26 24.83
N LYS A 278 -7.79 -15.07 24.26
CA LYS A 278 -7.17 -13.85 24.78
C LYS A 278 -8.25 -12.85 25.15
N LYS A 279 -7.95 -11.93 26.06
CA LYS A 279 -8.83 -10.76 26.26
C LYS A 279 -8.86 -9.94 24.98
N LEU A 280 -9.98 -9.30 24.67
CA LEU A 280 -10.09 -8.56 23.42
C LEU A 280 -9.09 -7.41 23.33
N GLU A 281 -8.76 -6.74 24.43
CA GLU A 281 -7.76 -5.66 24.48
C GLU A 281 -6.34 -6.15 24.14
N GLU A 282 -6.07 -7.45 24.26
CA GLU A 282 -4.77 -8.04 23.93
C GLU A 282 -4.65 -8.36 22.44
N ILE A 283 -5.76 -8.36 21.70
CA ILE A 283 -5.78 -8.64 20.26
C ILE A 283 -5.41 -7.37 19.49
N LYS A 284 -4.35 -7.44 18.70
CA LYS A 284 -3.85 -6.28 17.95
C LYS A 284 -3.94 -6.48 16.45
N LEU A 285 -4.50 -5.49 15.76
CA LEU A 285 -4.57 -5.41 14.30
C LEU A 285 -3.76 -4.22 13.80
N ILE A 286 -2.89 -4.45 12.82
CA ILE A 286 -2.12 -3.41 12.15
C ILE A 286 -2.46 -3.28 10.67
N ASP A 287 -2.51 -2.05 10.21
CA ASP A 287 -2.33 -1.69 8.80
C ASP A 287 -1.03 -0.88 8.62
N PRO A 288 0.04 -1.47 8.03
CA PRO A 288 1.34 -0.82 7.92
C PRO A 288 1.46 0.18 6.75
N ALA A 289 0.40 0.36 5.97
CA ALA A 289 0.29 1.37 4.90
C ALA A 289 -1.17 1.86 4.84
N CYS A 290 -1.61 2.48 5.94
CA CYS A 290 -3.04 2.58 6.25
C CYS A 290 -3.81 3.61 5.41
N GLY A 291 -3.13 4.57 4.79
CA GLY A 291 -3.76 5.64 4.03
C GLY A 291 -4.84 6.36 4.85
N SER A 292 -6.04 6.47 4.29
CA SER A 292 -7.22 7.05 4.96
C SER A 292 -7.91 6.10 5.95
N GLY A 293 -7.35 4.91 6.19
CA GLY A 293 -7.72 4.07 7.33
C GLY A 293 -8.86 3.10 7.11
N ASN A 294 -9.25 2.79 5.87
CA ASN A 294 -10.43 1.96 5.58
C ASN A 294 -10.43 0.62 6.32
N PHE A 295 -9.28 -0.05 6.37
CA PHE A 295 -9.13 -1.31 7.10
C PHE A 295 -9.36 -1.13 8.60
N LEU A 296 -8.79 -0.08 9.20
CA LEU A 296 -8.93 0.23 10.63
C LEU A 296 -10.36 0.66 10.99
N ILE A 297 -11.02 1.45 10.12
CA ILE A 297 -12.41 1.88 10.31
C ILE A 297 -13.36 0.69 10.26
N TYR A 298 -13.15 -0.26 9.33
CA TYR A 298 -13.97 -1.47 9.29
C TYR A 298 -13.64 -2.43 10.44
N ALA A 299 -12.36 -2.60 10.77
CA ALA A 299 -11.93 -3.40 11.91
C ALA A 299 -12.51 -2.88 13.23
N PHE A 300 -12.64 -1.56 13.40
CA PHE A 300 -13.35 -0.96 14.53
C PHE A 300 -14.76 -1.55 14.66
N SER A 301 -15.53 -1.57 13.56
CA SER A 301 -16.91 -2.07 13.58
C SER A 301 -16.99 -3.56 13.91
N LEU A 302 -16.07 -4.37 13.36
CA LEU A 302 -16.00 -5.79 13.71
C LEU A 302 -15.61 -5.98 15.18
N PHE A 303 -14.56 -5.32 15.67
CA PHE A 303 -14.19 -5.39 17.10
C PHE A 303 -15.35 -5.01 18.00
N TYR A 304 -16.11 -3.97 17.68
CA TYR A 304 -17.28 -3.56 18.46
C TYR A 304 -18.28 -4.72 18.61
N ASP A 305 -18.58 -5.42 17.52
CA ASP A 305 -19.44 -6.61 17.57
C ASP A 305 -18.81 -7.77 18.37
N LEU A 306 -17.49 -7.96 18.28
CA LEU A 306 -16.79 -8.97 19.09
C LEU A 306 -16.87 -8.67 20.59
N TYR A 307 -16.73 -7.40 20.99
CA TYR A 307 -16.89 -6.97 22.39
C TYR A 307 -18.32 -7.17 22.87
N LEU A 308 -19.32 -6.80 22.06
CA LEU A 308 -20.73 -7.07 22.39
C LEU A 308 -20.99 -8.57 22.56
N ASN A 309 -20.44 -9.41 21.66
CA ASN A 309 -20.57 -10.86 21.78
C ASN A 309 -19.88 -11.40 23.05
N GLN A 310 -18.71 -10.87 23.44
CA GLN A 310 -18.06 -11.25 24.70
C GLN A 310 -18.92 -10.91 25.93
N ILE A 311 -19.61 -9.77 25.93
CA ILE A 311 -20.56 -9.41 27.00
C ILE A 311 -21.75 -10.38 26.99
N ASP A 312 -22.37 -10.56 25.82
CA ASP A 312 -23.68 -11.19 25.71
C ASP A 312 -23.63 -12.72 25.77
N GLN A 313 -22.55 -13.35 25.30
CA GLN A 313 -22.41 -14.81 25.22
C GLN A 313 -21.40 -15.40 26.22
N TYR A 314 -20.42 -14.59 26.67
CA TYR A 314 -19.31 -15.06 27.51
C TYR A 314 -19.20 -14.33 28.86
N ASP A 315 -20.21 -13.54 29.23
CA ASP A 315 -20.31 -12.81 30.50
C ASP A 315 -19.07 -11.93 30.81
N ALA A 316 -18.44 -11.37 29.76
CA ALA A 316 -17.28 -10.50 29.94
C ALA A 316 -17.65 -9.16 30.58
N ASP A 317 -16.83 -8.71 31.52
CA ASP A 317 -17.04 -7.47 32.29
C ASP A 317 -16.59 -6.22 31.50
N TYR A 318 -17.33 -5.91 30.44
CA TYR A 318 -17.15 -4.68 29.66
C TYR A 318 -18.37 -3.78 29.74
N SER A 319 -18.10 -2.49 29.94
CA SER A 319 -19.09 -1.45 29.75
C SER A 319 -19.26 -1.18 28.25
N ARG A 320 -20.48 -1.38 27.71
CA ARG A 320 -20.80 -1.08 26.30
C ARG A 320 -20.39 0.33 25.87
N ARG A 321 -20.39 1.28 26.81
CA ARG A 321 -20.05 2.69 26.57
C ARG A 321 -18.54 2.94 26.43
N ASP A 322 -17.72 2.04 26.97
CA ASP A 322 -16.26 2.17 26.98
C ASP A 322 -15.60 1.32 25.90
N ILE A 323 -16.33 0.38 25.26
CA ILE A 323 -15.88 -0.39 24.10
C ILE A 323 -15.21 0.50 23.04
N PRO A 324 -15.81 1.62 22.59
CA PRO A 324 -15.19 2.45 21.56
C PRO A 324 -13.80 2.98 21.93
N LYS A 325 -13.61 3.33 23.20
CA LYS A 325 -12.31 3.73 23.74
C LYS A 325 -11.33 2.57 23.72
N LEU A 326 -11.76 1.40 24.20
CA LEU A 326 -10.92 0.20 24.25
C LEU A 326 -10.41 -0.19 22.86
N ILE A 327 -11.26 -0.11 21.84
CA ILE A 327 -10.91 -0.43 20.46
C ILE A 327 -9.80 0.48 19.93
N VAL A 328 -9.96 1.80 20.07
CA VAL A 328 -9.02 2.78 19.53
C VAL A 328 -7.69 2.74 20.29
N GLU A 329 -7.73 2.55 21.61
CA GLU A 329 -6.53 2.59 22.46
C GLU A 329 -5.77 1.25 22.53
N ASN A 330 -6.40 0.11 22.26
CA ASN A 330 -5.73 -1.20 22.45
C ASN A 330 -5.63 -2.05 21.17
N ASN A 331 -6.59 -1.94 20.25
CA ASN A 331 -6.75 -2.91 19.16
C ASN A 331 -6.20 -2.44 17.82
N LEU A 332 -6.29 -1.14 17.50
CA LEU A 332 -6.08 -0.62 16.15
C LEU A 332 -4.77 0.15 16.01
N TYR A 333 -3.91 -0.29 15.09
CA TYR A 333 -2.59 0.30 14.83
C TYR A 333 -2.46 0.60 13.33
N GLY A 334 -1.86 1.75 13.01
CA GLY A 334 -1.73 2.22 11.64
C GLY A 334 -0.41 2.96 11.41
N VAL A 335 0.19 2.75 10.25
CA VAL A 335 1.37 3.52 9.83
C VAL A 335 1.15 4.02 8.40
N ASP A 336 1.47 5.27 8.15
CA ASP A 336 1.63 5.81 6.80
C ASP A 336 2.83 6.75 6.70
N LEU A 337 3.27 7.05 5.48
CA LEU A 337 4.27 8.09 5.22
C LEU A 337 3.61 9.48 5.26
N ASP A 338 2.33 9.56 4.88
CA ASP A 338 1.62 10.83 4.73
C ASP A 338 0.89 11.25 6.01
N GLU A 339 1.33 12.36 6.62
CA GLU A 339 0.68 12.96 7.80
C GLU A 339 -0.79 13.26 7.58
N ARG A 340 -1.13 13.64 6.35
CA ARG A 340 -2.48 14.04 5.97
C ARG A 340 -3.43 12.84 5.99
N ALA A 341 -2.96 11.70 5.51
CA ALA A 341 -3.70 10.44 5.53
C ALA A 341 -3.87 9.92 6.98
N VAL A 342 -2.82 10.03 7.80
CA VAL A 342 -2.85 9.68 9.23
C VAL A 342 -3.85 10.56 9.99
N GLN A 343 -3.83 11.88 9.76
CA GLN A 343 -4.79 12.82 10.37
C GLN A 343 -6.24 12.41 10.06
N LEU A 344 -6.53 12.02 8.82
CA LEU A 344 -7.86 11.54 8.40
C LEU A 344 -8.27 10.24 9.07
N THR A 345 -7.35 9.29 9.14
CA THR A 345 -7.59 8.02 9.83
C THR A 345 -7.90 8.24 11.30
N GLN A 346 -7.09 9.07 11.98
CA GLN A 346 -7.30 9.41 13.38
C GLN A 346 -8.69 10.01 13.60
N ILE A 347 -9.06 11.05 12.83
CA ILE A 347 -10.37 11.69 13.02
C ILE A 347 -11.54 10.74 12.70
N ALA A 348 -11.41 9.87 11.69
CA ALA A 348 -12.43 8.88 11.39
C ALA A 348 -12.67 7.90 12.55
N LEU A 349 -11.59 7.46 13.22
CA LEU A 349 -11.67 6.63 14.43
C LEU A 349 -12.32 7.38 15.60
N PHE A 350 -11.97 8.65 15.82
CA PHE A 350 -12.62 9.48 16.84
C PHE A 350 -14.11 9.69 16.57
N ILE A 351 -14.50 9.92 15.31
CA ILE A 351 -15.92 10.05 14.91
C ILE A 351 -16.67 8.74 15.17
N LYS A 352 -16.12 7.58 14.77
CA LYS A 352 -16.69 6.27 15.06
C LYS A 352 -16.84 6.05 16.57
N ALA A 353 -15.84 6.45 17.36
CA ALA A 353 -15.91 6.33 18.79
C ALA A 353 -16.99 7.22 19.41
N MET A 354 -17.10 8.46 18.95
CA MET A 354 -18.12 9.42 19.38
C MET A 354 -19.54 8.93 19.08
N GLN A 355 -19.76 8.31 17.92
CA GLN A 355 -21.04 7.72 17.53
C GLN A 355 -21.51 6.64 18.51
N LEU A 356 -20.61 5.77 18.95
CA LEU A 356 -20.97 4.54 19.66
C LEU A 356 -20.85 4.64 21.19
N LYS A 357 -20.08 5.59 21.73
CA LYS A 357 -19.89 5.71 23.20
C LYS A 357 -21.18 6.13 23.94
N GLY A 358 -22.14 6.73 23.23
CA GLY A 358 -23.31 7.37 23.80
C GLY A 358 -23.00 8.62 24.65
N ARG A 359 -23.98 9.14 25.38
CA ARG A 359 -23.83 10.43 26.10
C ARG A 359 -22.79 10.41 27.23
N ARG A 360 -22.65 9.29 27.94
CA ARG A 360 -21.76 9.16 29.13
C ARG A 360 -20.52 8.30 28.91
N GLY A 361 -20.31 7.76 27.71
CA GLY A 361 -19.11 6.96 27.41
C GLY A 361 -17.87 7.82 27.30
N ALA A 362 -16.73 7.23 27.68
CA ALA A 362 -15.43 7.88 27.58
C ALA A 362 -14.97 7.98 26.12
N MET A 363 -14.40 9.13 25.77
CA MET A 363 -13.68 9.29 24.51
C MET A 363 -12.30 8.62 24.60
N PRO A 364 -11.77 8.08 23.49
CA PRO A 364 -10.36 7.76 23.37
C PRO A 364 -9.49 8.97 23.72
N THR A 365 -8.30 8.70 24.25
CA THR A 365 -7.32 9.73 24.60
C THR A 365 -6.17 9.82 23.60
N TYR A 366 -5.90 8.74 22.87
CA TYR A 366 -4.90 8.66 21.82
C TYR A 366 -5.30 7.59 20.79
N THR A 367 -4.54 7.50 19.70
CA THR A 367 -4.62 6.41 18.72
C THR A 367 -3.22 5.86 18.50
N HIS A 368 -3.11 4.61 18.03
CA HIS A 368 -1.83 4.08 17.53
C HIS A 368 -1.69 4.22 16.01
N VAL A 369 -2.22 5.30 15.45
CA VAL A 369 -2.10 5.62 14.02
C VAL A 369 -1.11 6.77 13.88
N VAL A 370 -0.04 6.55 13.12
CA VAL A 370 1.12 7.45 13.15
C VAL A 370 1.73 7.68 11.78
N SER A 371 2.21 8.90 11.56
CA SER A 371 3.03 9.23 10.40
C SER A 371 4.50 9.00 10.72
N THR A 372 5.23 8.49 9.73
CA THR A 372 6.68 8.35 9.83
C THR A 372 7.44 9.60 9.39
N HIS A 373 6.73 10.67 9.02
CA HIS A 373 7.30 11.97 8.71
C HIS A 373 7.74 12.71 9.98
N PHE A 374 8.82 12.22 10.59
CA PHE A 374 9.51 12.85 11.71
C PHE A 374 11.03 12.78 11.47
N GLU A 375 11.76 13.67 12.12
CA GLU A 375 13.22 13.71 12.03
C GLU A 375 13.87 13.31 13.35
N LEU A 376 14.97 12.56 13.25
CA LEU A 376 15.81 12.16 14.37
C LEU A 376 17.25 12.65 14.15
N PRO A 377 17.96 13.04 15.22
CA PRO A 377 19.31 13.58 15.11
C PRO A 377 20.29 12.53 14.62
N GLU A 378 21.44 12.97 14.10
CA GLU A 378 22.54 12.07 13.80
C GLU A 378 22.95 11.24 15.01
N TYR A 379 23.32 9.97 14.77
CA TYR A 379 23.76 9.08 15.83
C TYR A 379 24.91 9.67 16.66
N SER A 380 25.79 10.47 16.04
CA SER A 380 26.90 11.17 16.71
C SER A 380 26.46 11.99 17.94
N LYS A 381 25.27 12.60 17.89
CA LYS A 381 24.70 13.44 18.96
C LYS A 381 24.14 12.62 20.12
N VAL A 382 23.58 11.44 19.84
CA VAL A 382 22.93 10.57 20.84
C VAL A 382 23.83 9.43 21.33
N LYS A 383 24.94 9.17 20.64
CA LYS A 383 25.91 8.09 20.95
C LYS A 383 26.36 8.13 22.41
N GLY A 384 26.57 9.32 22.96
CA GLY A 384 26.98 9.50 24.36
C GLY A 384 25.98 8.89 25.35
N ALA A 385 24.68 9.07 25.12
CA ALA A 385 23.64 8.50 25.98
C ALA A 385 23.54 6.98 25.86
N PHE A 386 23.72 6.46 24.65
CA PHE A 386 23.77 5.03 24.37
C PHE A 386 24.98 4.34 25.03
N ILE A 387 26.13 5.01 25.13
CA ILE A 387 27.34 4.42 25.73
C ILE A 387 27.40 4.63 27.24
N SER A 388 26.89 5.76 27.75
CA SER A 388 27.02 6.11 29.18
C SER A 388 26.08 5.31 30.10
N GLY A 389 25.08 4.61 29.53
CA GLY A 389 24.09 3.84 30.28
C GLY A 389 24.31 2.33 30.29
N SER A 390 25.34 1.79 29.62
CA SER A 390 25.43 0.33 29.39
C SER A 390 26.79 -0.17 28.88
N ASP A 391 27.18 -1.38 29.30
CA ASP A 391 28.41 -2.08 28.88
C ASP A 391 28.24 -2.83 27.54
N TRP A 392 27.81 -2.14 26.48
CA TRP A 392 27.56 -2.78 25.18
C TRP A 392 28.84 -3.14 24.42
N ASN A 393 28.88 -4.35 23.86
CA ASN A 393 29.99 -4.79 23.02
C ASN A 393 29.98 -4.12 21.63
N GLU A 394 31.08 -4.24 20.87
CA GLU A 394 31.23 -3.58 19.57
C GLU A 394 30.14 -3.96 18.57
N THR A 395 29.68 -5.22 18.58
CA THR A 395 28.62 -5.71 17.69
C THR A 395 27.27 -5.09 18.06
N GLN A 396 26.92 -5.05 19.34
CA GLN A 396 25.71 -4.39 19.85
C GLN A 396 25.71 -2.90 19.52
N GLN A 397 26.84 -2.21 19.70
CA GLN A 397 26.96 -0.79 19.35
C GLN A 397 26.76 -0.56 17.84
N LYS A 398 27.31 -1.43 16.98
CA LYS A 398 27.07 -1.37 15.52
C LYS A 398 25.61 -1.60 15.16
N THR A 399 24.95 -2.57 15.78
CA THR A 399 23.51 -2.82 15.56
C THR A 399 22.67 -1.64 16.00
N ILE A 400 22.99 -1.00 17.12
CA ILE A 400 22.25 0.17 17.60
C ILE A 400 22.45 1.37 16.69
N HIS A 401 23.67 1.58 16.20
CA HIS A 401 23.92 2.59 15.19
C HIS A 401 23.09 2.33 13.93
N SER A 402 23.06 1.09 13.43
CA SER A 402 22.25 0.68 12.27
C SER A 402 20.75 0.92 12.50
N ILE A 403 20.21 0.48 13.63
CA ILE A 403 18.80 0.69 14.00
C ILE A 403 18.48 2.18 14.09
N TRP A 404 19.36 2.98 14.66
CA TRP A 404 19.16 4.42 14.76
C TRP A 404 19.14 5.09 13.38
N GLU A 405 20.06 4.75 12.49
CA GLU A 405 20.09 5.29 11.13
C GLU A 405 18.87 4.84 10.31
N ASP A 406 18.40 3.60 10.50
CA ASP A 406 17.14 3.15 9.91
C ASP A 406 15.94 3.95 10.43
N LEU A 407 15.85 4.17 11.75
CA LEU A 407 14.78 5.00 12.35
C LEU A 407 14.85 6.44 11.85
N ARG A 408 16.04 7.01 11.64
CA ARG A 408 16.21 8.32 10.99
C ARG A 408 15.67 8.32 9.56
N ALA A 409 15.73 7.19 8.87
CA ALA A 409 15.20 7.02 7.52
C ALA A 409 13.70 6.62 7.51
N ALA A 410 13.00 6.65 8.65
CA ALA A 410 11.57 6.31 8.73
C ALA A 410 10.70 7.17 7.84
N TYR A 411 10.96 8.46 7.72
CA TYR A 411 10.23 9.33 6.81
C TYR A 411 10.35 8.94 5.33
N LYS A 412 11.37 8.14 4.97
CA LYS A 412 11.58 7.62 3.61
C LYS A 412 10.94 6.25 3.41
N PHE A 413 11.15 5.34 4.35
CA PHE A 413 10.85 3.91 4.14
C PHE A 413 9.68 3.41 4.98
N GLY A 414 9.17 4.23 5.90
CA GLY A 414 8.00 3.94 6.72
C GLY A 414 8.12 2.62 7.46
N SER A 415 7.04 1.85 7.44
CA SER A 415 6.95 0.54 8.10
C SER A 415 7.85 -0.54 7.50
N LEU A 416 8.54 -0.30 6.37
CA LEU A 416 9.53 -1.22 5.80
C LEU A 416 10.83 -1.30 6.60
N ILE A 417 11.00 -0.47 7.63
CA ILE A 417 12.12 -0.60 8.58
C ILE A 417 11.99 -1.91 9.38
N ARG A 418 13.10 -2.65 9.51
CA ARG A 418 13.15 -4.01 10.09
C ARG A 418 14.02 -4.08 11.35
N VAL A 419 13.67 -3.29 12.38
CA VAL A 419 14.41 -3.25 13.66
C VAL A 419 14.57 -4.65 14.27
N GLU A 420 13.51 -5.45 14.32
CA GLU A 420 13.57 -6.77 14.95
C GLU A 420 14.49 -7.76 14.24
N GLU A 421 14.56 -7.74 12.91
CA GLU A 421 15.47 -8.64 12.19
C GLU A 421 16.94 -8.32 12.51
N GLN A 422 17.29 -7.03 12.65
CA GLN A 422 18.65 -6.64 13.04
C GLN A 422 18.99 -7.09 14.46
N LEU A 423 18.00 -7.14 15.34
CA LEU A 423 18.15 -7.70 16.68
C LEU A 423 18.27 -9.22 16.65
N ASP A 424 17.41 -9.89 15.88
CA ASP A 424 17.43 -11.35 15.74
C ASP A 424 18.73 -11.84 15.08
N ALA A 425 19.34 -11.04 14.21
CA ALA A 425 20.65 -11.32 13.60
C ALA A 425 21.80 -11.33 14.61
N LEU A 426 21.61 -10.77 15.82
CA LEU A 426 22.57 -10.89 16.92
C LEU A 426 22.50 -12.24 17.63
N LEU A 427 21.44 -13.03 17.42
CA LEU A 427 21.29 -14.34 18.04
C LEU A 427 22.28 -15.35 17.39
N PRO A 428 23.02 -16.14 18.19
CA PRO A 428 23.88 -17.19 17.66
C PRO A 428 23.05 -18.27 16.95
N VAL A 429 23.56 -18.74 15.81
CA VAL A 429 22.87 -19.61 14.84
C VAL A 429 22.55 -21.03 15.38
N ASP A 430 23.26 -21.48 16.43
CA ASP A 430 23.09 -22.80 17.05
C ASP A 430 22.73 -22.68 18.54
N SER A 431 21.44 -22.72 18.88
CA SER A 431 20.99 -22.65 20.28
C SER A 431 20.38 -23.96 20.80
N SER A 432 21.09 -25.08 20.59
CA SER A 432 20.85 -26.33 21.34
C SER A 432 21.73 -26.47 22.59
N ASP A 433 22.50 -25.43 22.94
CA ASP A 433 23.45 -25.44 24.05
C ASP A 433 22.81 -25.16 25.42
N MET A 434 23.43 -25.67 26.49
CA MET A 434 23.01 -25.43 27.89
C MET A 434 22.98 -23.95 28.30
N PHE A 435 23.56 -23.05 27.50
CA PHE A 435 23.57 -21.59 27.72
C PHE A 435 22.47 -20.84 26.95
N ALA A 436 21.65 -21.51 26.14
CA ALA A 436 20.64 -20.85 25.30
C ALA A 436 19.63 -20.00 26.10
N ASN A 437 19.27 -20.43 27.32
CA ASN A 437 18.37 -19.67 28.18
C ASN A 437 19.01 -18.40 28.75
N GLN A 438 20.32 -18.43 29.03
CA GLN A 438 21.06 -17.27 29.51
C GLN A 438 21.22 -16.23 28.38
N TRP A 439 21.57 -16.68 27.17
CA TRP A 439 21.60 -15.81 25.99
C TRP A 439 20.25 -15.17 25.66
N LYS A 440 19.15 -15.94 25.79
CA LYS A 440 17.81 -15.38 25.61
C LYS A 440 17.47 -14.32 26.65
N ALA A 441 17.86 -14.51 27.90
CA ALA A 441 17.67 -13.52 28.95
C ALA A 441 18.54 -12.26 28.69
N ASP A 442 19.82 -12.43 28.39
CA ASP A 442 20.74 -11.33 28.09
C ASP A 442 20.28 -10.52 26.85
N MET A 443 19.76 -11.21 25.82
CA MET A 443 19.20 -10.56 24.63
C MET A 443 17.89 -9.84 24.92
N PHE A 444 17.04 -10.41 25.77
CA PHE A 444 15.81 -9.78 26.20
C PHE A 444 16.11 -8.49 26.98
N ASP A 445 17.03 -8.55 27.93
CA ASP A 445 17.49 -7.39 28.69
C ASP A 445 18.13 -6.33 27.78
N PHE A 446 18.96 -6.75 26.81
CA PHE A 446 19.51 -5.86 25.80
C PHE A 446 18.42 -5.16 24.96
N LYS A 447 17.45 -5.92 24.42
CA LYS A 447 16.33 -5.37 23.65
C LYS A 447 15.54 -4.38 24.48
N HIS A 448 15.25 -4.70 25.75
CA HIS A 448 14.54 -3.81 26.66
C HIS A 448 15.31 -2.55 27.00
N GLN A 449 16.60 -2.64 27.34
CA GLN A 449 17.44 -1.48 27.63
C GLN A 449 17.59 -0.60 26.40
N MET A 450 17.84 -1.18 25.23
CA MET A 450 17.96 -0.44 23.98
C MET A 450 16.67 0.31 23.66
N ILE A 451 15.50 -0.37 23.66
CA ILE A 451 14.21 0.29 23.40
C ILE A 451 13.93 1.38 24.42
N THR A 452 14.27 1.16 25.69
CA THR A 452 14.11 2.17 26.75
C THR A 452 15.02 3.39 26.50
N THR A 453 16.29 3.17 26.15
CA THR A 453 17.22 4.25 25.83
C THR A 453 16.80 4.98 24.56
N LEU A 454 16.33 4.27 23.53
CA LEU A 454 15.76 4.84 22.32
C LEU A 454 14.59 5.78 22.67
N ARG A 455 13.61 5.29 23.46
CA ARG A 455 12.47 6.09 23.93
C ARG A 455 12.92 7.34 24.68
N ASN A 456 13.88 7.20 25.59
CA ASN A 456 14.39 8.34 26.37
C ASN A 456 15.10 9.37 25.50
N GLN A 457 15.91 8.93 24.53
CA GLN A 457 16.64 9.83 23.62
C GLN A 457 15.71 10.55 22.66
N VAL A 458 14.72 9.84 22.13
CA VAL A 458 13.65 10.44 21.34
C VAL A 458 12.96 11.53 22.15
N HIS A 459 12.49 11.20 23.37
CA HIS A 459 11.80 12.16 24.24
C HIS A 459 12.65 13.39 24.61
N GLN A 460 13.95 13.20 24.88
CA GLN A 460 14.87 14.29 25.22
C GLN A 460 15.14 15.21 24.02
N TRP A 461 15.49 14.65 22.86
CA TRP A 461 15.86 15.44 21.68
C TRP A 461 14.71 16.28 21.16
N THR A 462 13.50 15.71 21.11
CA THR A 462 12.31 16.42 20.65
C THR A 462 11.72 17.36 21.72
N GLY A 463 12.21 17.29 22.96
CA GLY A 463 11.84 18.16 24.07
C GLY A 463 12.71 19.42 24.22
N GLU A 464 13.92 19.44 23.66
CA GLU A 464 14.79 20.62 23.65
C GLU A 464 14.31 21.63 22.58
N GLY A 465 13.69 22.75 23.00
CA GLY A 465 13.20 23.82 22.11
C GLY A 465 11.68 24.00 22.01
N SER A 466 10.92 23.38 22.93
CA SER A 466 9.46 23.43 23.17
C SER A 466 8.60 24.35 22.26
N ASN A 467 8.25 23.84 21.08
CA ASN A 467 7.03 24.22 20.38
C ASN A 467 6.11 22.98 20.23
N GLU A 468 4.84 23.20 19.89
CA GLU A 468 3.82 22.13 19.80
C GLU A 468 4.08 21.13 18.66
N TYR A 469 4.71 21.59 17.58
CA TYR A 469 5.01 20.75 16.41
C TYR A 469 6.08 19.70 16.74
N SER A 470 7.19 20.10 17.37
CA SER A 470 8.26 19.19 17.78
C SER A 470 7.78 18.14 18.78
N LEU A 471 6.86 18.50 19.68
CA LEU A 471 6.22 17.56 20.62
C LEU A 471 5.30 16.55 19.89
N ALA A 472 4.57 16.98 18.86
CA ALA A 472 3.77 16.05 18.06
C ALA A 472 4.66 15.02 17.35
N LYS A 473 5.77 15.46 16.72
CA LYS A 473 6.77 14.59 16.09
C LYS A 473 7.45 13.63 17.06
N ALA A 474 7.68 14.07 18.30
CA ALA A 474 8.15 13.20 19.38
C ALA A 474 7.21 12.01 19.58
N ASN A 475 5.93 12.31 19.78
CA ASN A 475 4.93 11.29 20.07
C ASN A 475 4.74 10.34 18.87
N ASP A 476 4.84 10.87 17.66
CA ASP A 476 4.81 10.06 16.44
C ASP A 476 5.97 9.06 16.40
N SER A 477 7.20 9.54 16.59
CA SER A 477 8.38 8.66 16.58
C SER A 477 8.37 7.58 17.68
N ILE A 478 7.86 7.90 18.88
CA ILE A 478 7.68 6.93 19.98
C ILE A 478 6.62 5.89 19.62
N THR A 479 5.46 6.33 19.13
CA THR A 479 4.36 5.43 18.73
C THR A 479 4.80 4.50 17.60
N PHE A 480 5.57 5.01 16.64
CA PHE A 480 6.13 4.21 15.56
C PHE A 480 7.12 3.16 16.07
N LEU A 481 8.01 3.52 17.01
CA LEU A 481 8.92 2.55 17.64
C LEU A 481 8.18 1.44 18.39
N ASP A 482 7.09 1.79 19.08
CA ASP A 482 6.23 0.83 19.78
C ASP A 482 5.55 -0.13 18.80
N ILE A 483 5.11 0.37 17.65
CA ILE A 483 4.57 -0.45 16.56
C ILE A 483 5.63 -1.43 16.03
N LEU A 484 6.84 -0.97 15.73
CA LEU A 484 7.91 -1.81 15.19
C LEU A 484 8.36 -2.91 16.17
N SER A 485 8.14 -2.69 17.48
CA SER A 485 8.50 -3.62 18.56
C SER A 485 7.34 -4.52 19.00
N THR A 486 6.17 -4.37 18.39
CA THR A 486 4.95 -5.13 18.74
C THR A 486 4.70 -6.23 17.71
N LYS A 487 4.34 -7.43 18.19
CA LYS A 487 3.76 -8.48 17.36
C LYS A 487 2.25 -8.33 17.32
N PHE A 488 1.68 -8.45 16.12
CA PHE A 488 0.25 -8.28 15.86
C PHE A 488 -0.41 -9.62 15.59
N ASP A 489 -1.66 -9.79 16.01
CA ASP A 489 -2.42 -11.00 15.70
C ASP A 489 -2.95 -10.97 14.26
N VAL A 490 -3.21 -9.77 13.74
CA VAL A 490 -3.69 -9.54 12.37
C VAL A 490 -2.90 -8.41 11.72
N ALA A 491 -2.42 -8.64 10.50
CA ALA A 491 -1.93 -7.59 9.61
C ALA A 491 -2.81 -7.53 8.36
N VAL A 492 -3.33 -6.36 8.02
CA VAL A 492 -4.09 -6.14 6.79
C VAL A 492 -3.47 -5.00 6.00
N ALA A 493 -3.40 -5.09 4.68
CA ALA A 493 -2.79 -4.02 3.89
C ALA A 493 -3.28 -3.97 2.44
N ASN A 494 -3.38 -2.74 1.93
CA ASN A 494 -3.29 -2.45 0.50
C ASN A 494 -1.98 -1.67 0.25
N PRO A 495 -0.85 -2.35 0.02
CA PRO A 495 0.45 -1.69 -0.10
C PRO A 495 0.61 -0.91 -1.41
N PRO A 496 1.64 -0.05 -1.53
CA PRO A 496 1.97 0.62 -2.79
C PRO A 496 2.42 -0.35 -3.90
N TYR A 497 2.00 -0.08 -5.15
CA TYR A 497 2.29 -0.91 -6.33
C TYR A 497 3.36 -0.25 -7.22
N THR A 498 4.63 -0.37 -6.85
CA THR A 498 5.74 0.22 -7.61
C THR A 498 6.76 -0.85 -7.98
N ASP A 499 7.09 -0.94 -9.27
CA ASP A 499 8.08 -1.88 -9.78
C ASP A 499 9.51 -1.40 -9.53
N SER A 500 10.43 -2.35 -9.34
CA SER A 500 11.85 -2.05 -9.09
C SER A 500 12.57 -1.27 -10.19
N ALA A 501 11.99 -1.19 -11.39
CA ALA A 501 12.49 -0.37 -12.48
C ALA A 501 12.26 1.14 -12.24
N ASP A 502 11.19 1.46 -11.52
CA ASP A 502 10.72 2.81 -11.23
C ASP A 502 11.21 3.33 -9.87
N PHE A 503 11.89 2.47 -9.10
CA PHE A 503 12.53 2.89 -7.86
C PHE A 503 13.58 3.96 -8.13
N GLY A 504 13.45 5.01 -7.36
CA GLY A 504 14.49 5.96 -7.07
C GLY A 504 15.77 5.35 -6.51
N ALA A 505 16.86 6.12 -6.50
CA ALA A 505 18.19 5.63 -6.13
C ALA A 505 18.23 5.15 -4.67
N GLU A 506 17.73 5.98 -3.74
CA GLU A 506 17.76 5.66 -2.31
C GLU A 506 16.82 4.50 -1.96
N LEU A 507 15.61 4.51 -2.52
CA LEU A 507 14.66 3.42 -2.33
C LEU A 507 15.21 2.09 -2.84
N LYS A 508 15.86 2.11 -4.01
CA LYS A 508 16.46 0.92 -4.59
C LYS A 508 17.60 0.37 -3.74
N ASP A 509 18.43 1.24 -3.20
CA ASP A 509 19.54 0.85 -2.32
C ASP A 509 19.02 0.26 -1.01
N PHE A 510 18.06 0.93 -0.36
CA PHE A 510 17.42 0.43 0.86
C PHE A 510 16.76 -0.94 0.66
N VAL A 511 15.91 -1.08 -0.36
CA VAL A 511 15.19 -2.33 -0.60
C VAL A 511 16.16 -3.44 -1.03
N SER A 512 17.24 -3.11 -1.75
CA SER A 512 18.26 -4.11 -2.10
C SER A 512 19.08 -4.56 -0.90
N ALA A 513 19.37 -3.67 0.05
CA ALA A 513 20.06 -4.02 1.29
C ALA A 513 19.18 -4.91 2.21
N ASN A 514 17.89 -4.55 2.34
CA ASN A 514 17.00 -5.12 3.35
C ASN A 514 16.06 -6.22 2.84
N TYR A 515 15.80 -6.33 1.53
CA TYR A 515 14.81 -7.25 0.97
C TYR A 515 15.34 -8.12 -0.19
N TYR A 516 16.64 -8.09 -0.48
CA TYR A 516 17.23 -8.96 -1.50
C TYR A 516 17.63 -10.34 -0.97
N LYS A 517 18.05 -10.43 0.30
CA LYS A 517 18.51 -11.66 0.95
C LYS A 517 17.70 -11.96 2.21
N PRO A 518 17.61 -13.24 2.63
CA PRO A 518 18.05 -14.44 1.90
C PRO A 518 17.17 -14.78 0.69
N LEU A 519 15.96 -14.23 0.66
CA LEU A 519 14.96 -14.39 -0.40
C LEU A 519 14.72 -13.04 -1.07
N LYS A 520 14.56 -13.05 -2.40
CA LYS A 520 14.39 -11.84 -3.20
C LYS A 520 12.95 -11.31 -3.15
N PHE A 521 12.73 -10.26 -2.36
CA PHE A 521 11.48 -9.50 -2.27
C PHE A 521 11.56 -8.10 -2.91
N ASN A 522 12.75 -7.66 -3.32
CA ASN A 522 13.00 -6.33 -3.89
C ASN A 522 12.51 -6.09 -5.33
N SER A 523 11.64 -6.97 -5.87
CA SER A 523 11.16 -6.85 -7.25
C SER A 523 10.05 -5.80 -7.41
N ASN A 524 9.23 -5.60 -6.37
CA ASN A 524 8.15 -4.62 -6.29
C ASN A 524 7.91 -4.25 -4.81
N LEU A 525 7.43 -3.03 -4.52
CA LEU A 525 7.13 -2.61 -3.14
C LEU A 525 6.11 -3.50 -2.45
N TYR A 526 5.03 -3.92 -3.12
CA TYR A 526 4.04 -4.79 -2.46
C TYR A 526 4.67 -6.09 -1.97
N ALA A 527 5.71 -6.62 -2.64
CA ALA A 527 6.41 -7.81 -2.18
C ALA A 527 7.17 -7.55 -0.88
N CYS A 528 7.80 -6.39 -0.75
CA CYS A 528 8.45 -5.99 0.51
C CYS A 528 7.41 -5.93 1.65
N PHE A 529 6.21 -5.42 1.37
CA PHE A 529 5.10 -5.43 2.32
C PHE A 529 4.56 -6.82 2.62
N ILE A 530 4.55 -7.79 1.68
CA ILE A 530 4.19 -9.19 2.00
C ILE A 530 5.11 -9.71 3.11
N LYS A 531 6.43 -9.55 2.92
CA LYS A 531 7.42 -9.97 3.92
C LYS A 531 7.21 -9.23 5.24
N ARG A 532 7.01 -7.91 5.17
CA ARG A 532 6.86 -7.06 6.36
C ARG A 532 5.59 -7.37 7.16
N CYS A 533 4.45 -7.55 6.51
CA CYS A 533 3.20 -7.96 7.17
C CYS A 533 3.37 -9.33 7.85
N CYS A 534 4.06 -10.28 7.22
CA CYS A 534 4.38 -11.56 7.87
C CYS A 534 5.36 -11.43 9.05
N GLU A 535 6.24 -10.42 9.08
CA GLU A 535 7.13 -10.18 10.22
C GLU A 535 6.45 -9.48 11.39
N LEU A 536 5.57 -8.52 11.08
CA LEU A 536 4.74 -7.82 12.06
C LEU A 536 3.69 -8.74 12.67
N ALA A 537 3.14 -9.67 11.89
CA ALA A 537 2.26 -10.70 12.39
C ALA A 537 3.03 -11.69 13.30
N GLY A 538 2.46 -12.03 14.45
CA GLY A 538 2.95 -13.07 15.36
C GLY A 538 3.00 -14.46 14.70
N ASP A 539 3.54 -15.45 15.41
CA ASP A 539 3.76 -16.78 14.84
C ASP A 539 2.46 -17.52 14.48
N ASP A 540 1.37 -17.22 15.19
CA ASP A 540 0.00 -17.67 14.90
C ASP A 540 -0.85 -16.57 14.21
N GLY A 541 -0.22 -15.50 13.73
CA GLY A 541 -0.91 -14.35 13.14
C GLY A 541 -1.54 -14.63 11.78
N LYS A 542 -2.46 -13.75 11.38
CA LYS A 542 -3.11 -13.76 10.05
C LYS A 542 -2.74 -12.53 9.25
N VAL A 543 -2.54 -12.71 7.95
CA VAL A 543 -2.18 -11.64 7.02
C VAL A 543 -3.19 -11.55 5.89
N GLY A 544 -3.88 -10.43 5.73
CA GLY A 544 -4.83 -10.16 4.66
C GLY A 544 -4.33 -9.07 3.73
N MET A 545 -4.15 -9.34 2.43
CA MET A 545 -3.58 -8.35 1.51
C MET A 545 -4.30 -8.30 0.17
N ILE A 546 -4.25 -7.15 -0.49
CA ILE A 546 -4.64 -6.95 -1.88
C ILE A 546 -3.53 -6.27 -2.67
N HIS A 547 -3.15 -6.83 -3.84
CA HIS A 547 -2.20 -6.23 -4.78
C HIS A 547 -2.27 -6.92 -6.15
N PRO A 548 -1.53 -6.47 -7.18
CA PRO A 548 -1.52 -7.11 -8.51
C PRO A 548 -1.15 -8.59 -8.47
N MET A 549 -1.84 -9.40 -9.29
CA MET A 549 -1.71 -10.86 -9.34
C MET A 549 -0.47 -11.37 -10.08
N THR A 550 0.27 -10.48 -10.75
CA THR A 550 1.49 -10.79 -11.53
C THR A 550 2.50 -11.65 -10.74
N PHE A 551 2.59 -11.48 -9.42
CA PHE A 551 3.45 -12.29 -8.54
C PHE A 551 3.13 -13.79 -8.54
N MET A 552 1.94 -14.20 -8.97
CA MET A 552 1.56 -15.61 -9.06
C MET A 552 2.36 -16.39 -10.11
N TYR A 553 2.92 -15.71 -11.13
CA TYR A 553 3.43 -16.40 -12.32
C TYR A 553 4.90 -16.11 -12.62
N ILE A 554 5.31 -14.84 -12.59
CA ILE A 554 6.59 -14.47 -13.22
C ILE A 554 7.80 -14.86 -12.36
N LYS A 555 8.92 -15.15 -13.01
CA LYS A 555 10.14 -15.65 -12.36
C LYS A 555 10.73 -14.71 -11.30
N THR A 556 10.56 -13.40 -11.45
CA THR A 556 11.07 -12.39 -10.50
C THR A 556 10.44 -12.47 -9.10
N PHE A 557 9.29 -13.13 -8.95
CA PHE A 557 8.61 -13.37 -7.67
C PHE A 557 8.72 -14.83 -7.18
N GLU A 558 9.64 -15.63 -7.73
CA GLU A 558 9.84 -17.03 -7.32
C GLU A 558 10.10 -17.16 -5.81
N ASP A 559 10.96 -16.32 -5.26
CA ASP A 559 11.32 -16.36 -3.84
C ASP A 559 10.17 -15.91 -2.93
N VAL A 560 9.36 -14.94 -3.39
CA VAL A 560 8.14 -14.51 -2.71
C VAL A 560 7.15 -15.67 -2.59
N ARG A 561 6.91 -16.40 -3.69
CA ARG A 561 6.03 -17.57 -3.69
C ARG A 561 6.57 -18.70 -2.80
N LYS A 562 7.89 -18.96 -2.87
CA LYS A 562 8.54 -19.94 -1.97
C LYS A 562 8.34 -19.60 -0.50
N TYR A 563 8.51 -18.33 -0.13
CA TYR A 563 8.29 -17.87 1.24
C TYR A 563 6.84 -18.09 1.67
N ILE A 564 5.86 -17.61 0.89
CA ILE A 564 4.43 -17.80 1.18
C ILE A 564 4.12 -19.29 1.41
N LEU A 565 4.56 -20.17 0.52
CA LEU A 565 4.24 -21.62 0.61
C LEU A 565 5.03 -22.39 1.69
N THR A 566 6.03 -21.77 2.31
CA THR A 566 6.90 -22.39 3.32
C THR A 566 6.64 -21.85 4.72
N ASN A 567 6.39 -20.55 4.83
CA ASN A 567 6.22 -19.83 6.08
C ASN A 567 4.74 -19.53 6.40
N THR A 568 3.83 -19.80 5.47
CA THR A 568 2.40 -19.56 5.67
C THR A 568 1.53 -20.64 5.03
N HIS A 569 0.25 -20.63 5.36
CA HIS A 569 -0.80 -21.36 4.66
C HIS A 569 -1.78 -20.37 4.01
N ILE A 570 -2.03 -20.55 2.70
CA ILE A 570 -3.05 -19.81 1.95
C ILE A 570 -4.41 -20.37 2.35
N ASN A 571 -5.12 -19.65 3.23
CA ASN A 571 -6.47 -20.03 3.66
C ASN A 571 -7.51 -19.80 2.55
N LEU A 572 -7.44 -18.62 1.92
CA LEU A 572 -8.36 -18.20 0.88
C LEU A 572 -7.64 -17.23 -0.04
N PHE A 573 -7.78 -17.44 -1.35
CA PHE A 573 -7.17 -16.63 -2.38
C PHE A 573 -8.19 -16.27 -3.44
N VAL A 574 -8.26 -15.00 -3.84
CA VAL A 574 -9.10 -14.54 -4.94
C VAL A 574 -8.22 -14.04 -6.06
N GLU A 575 -8.29 -14.71 -7.20
CA GLU A 575 -7.71 -14.27 -8.47
C GLU A 575 -8.78 -13.46 -9.21
N TYR A 576 -8.84 -12.16 -8.92
CA TYR A 576 -9.90 -11.29 -9.45
C TYR A 576 -9.65 -10.92 -10.93
N GLY A 577 -8.39 -10.80 -11.32
CA GLY A 577 -7.98 -10.47 -12.68
C GLY A 577 -8.22 -8.99 -13.04
N LEU A 578 -7.78 -8.59 -14.24
CA LEU A 578 -7.88 -7.20 -14.70
C LEU A 578 -9.32 -6.68 -14.60
N SER A 579 -9.48 -5.53 -13.95
CA SER A 579 -10.78 -4.92 -13.64
C SER A 579 -10.63 -3.46 -13.21
N ASN A 580 -11.74 -2.75 -13.18
CA ASN A 580 -11.88 -1.41 -12.61
C ASN A 580 -12.23 -1.45 -11.11
N LEU A 581 -11.73 -2.45 -10.36
CA LEU A 581 -12.09 -2.67 -8.95
C LEU A 581 -11.90 -1.40 -8.09
N PHE A 582 -10.85 -0.64 -8.38
CA PHE A 582 -10.50 0.60 -7.70
C PHE A 582 -11.03 1.86 -8.41
N GLY A 583 -12.16 1.75 -9.11
CA GLY A 583 -12.79 2.90 -9.76
C GLY A 583 -12.27 3.17 -11.17
N THR A 584 -11.53 4.27 -11.36
CA THR A 584 -11.12 4.73 -12.71
C THR A 584 -9.85 4.04 -13.23
N VAL A 585 -9.09 3.39 -12.34
CA VAL A 585 -7.84 2.70 -12.69
C VAL A 585 -8.11 1.21 -12.94
N MET A 586 -7.64 0.73 -14.10
CA MET A 586 -7.65 -0.68 -14.44
C MET A 586 -6.39 -1.35 -13.89
N VAL A 587 -6.56 -2.31 -12.98
CA VAL A 587 -5.49 -3.15 -12.41
C VAL A 587 -5.94 -4.61 -12.34
N ASP A 588 -5.01 -5.53 -12.13
CA ASP A 588 -5.21 -6.98 -12.04
C ASP A 588 -5.14 -7.50 -10.59
N PRO A 589 -6.08 -7.14 -9.70
CA PRO A 589 -5.97 -7.45 -8.29
C PRO A 589 -6.06 -8.96 -8.02
N ALA A 590 -5.25 -9.39 -7.07
CA ALA A 590 -5.47 -10.57 -6.27
C ALA A 590 -5.54 -10.15 -4.80
N PHE A 591 -6.36 -10.84 -4.02
CA PHE A 591 -6.43 -10.63 -2.58
C PHE A 591 -6.64 -11.94 -1.84
N TYR A 592 -6.02 -12.06 -0.68
CA TYR A 592 -5.88 -13.34 -0.03
C TYR A 592 -5.67 -13.21 1.48
N VAL A 593 -5.86 -14.34 2.17
CA VAL A 593 -5.57 -14.51 3.60
C VAL A 593 -4.52 -15.60 3.79
N LEU A 594 -3.43 -15.23 4.47
CA LEU A 594 -2.37 -16.14 4.89
C LEU A 594 -2.44 -16.39 6.40
N GLU A 595 -2.14 -17.62 6.82
CA GLU A 595 -1.99 -18.02 8.22
C GLU A 595 -0.52 -18.39 8.49
N LYS A 596 0.11 -17.83 9.52
CA LYS A 596 1.55 -18.07 9.79
C LYS A 596 1.85 -19.42 10.46
N ASP A 597 0.93 -19.96 11.26
CA ASP A 597 1.10 -21.30 11.82
C ASP A 597 0.70 -22.38 10.80
N GLY A 598 1.57 -22.59 9.81
CA GLY A 598 1.43 -23.60 8.77
C GLY A 598 1.85 -25.01 9.19
N GLY A 599 2.33 -25.20 10.43
CA GLY A 599 2.88 -26.47 10.90
C GLY A 599 1.84 -27.54 11.25
N THR A 600 0.57 -27.17 11.39
CA THR A 600 -0.45 -28.01 12.03
C THR A 600 -1.72 -28.28 11.21
N LYS A 601 -1.88 -27.73 9.99
CA LYS A 601 -3.12 -27.91 9.21
C LYS A 601 -2.87 -28.62 7.88
N ASN A 602 -3.29 -29.89 7.80
CA ASN A 602 -3.44 -30.72 6.60
C ASN A 602 -4.57 -30.22 5.67
N ASN A 603 -4.87 -28.92 5.69
CA ASN A 603 -6.02 -28.34 5.01
C ASN A 603 -5.63 -27.90 3.60
N ASP A 604 -6.59 -28.02 2.69
CA ASP A 604 -6.44 -27.53 1.34
C ASP A 604 -6.56 -26.00 1.30
N SER A 605 -5.81 -25.39 0.40
CA SER A 605 -5.96 -23.99 0.06
C SER A 605 -7.17 -23.78 -0.86
N LEU A 606 -7.95 -22.74 -0.58
CA LEU A 606 -9.11 -22.36 -1.40
C LEU A 606 -8.77 -21.21 -2.34
N PHE A 607 -9.18 -21.34 -3.60
CA PHE A 607 -9.01 -20.33 -4.65
C PHE A 607 -10.34 -19.98 -5.29
N ILE A 608 -10.64 -18.70 -5.43
CA ILE A 608 -11.76 -18.17 -6.22
C ILE A 608 -11.19 -17.57 -7.51
N SER A 609 -11.50 -18.19 -8.65
CA SER A 609 -11.00 -17.79 -9.96
C SER A 609 -12.03 -16.94 -10.72
N LEU A 610 -11.66 -15.70 -11.05
CA LEU A 610 -12.50 -14.75 -11.78
C LEU A 610 -11.79 -14.11 -12.99
N ASP A 611 -10.51 -14.38 -13.23
CA ASP A 611 -9.76 -13.81 -14.36
C ASP A 611 -10.32 -14.19 -15.73
N GLN A 612 -11.02 -15.33 -15.85
CA GLN A 612 -11.74 -15.75 -17.06
C GLN A 612 -12.81 -14.74 -17.54
N TYR A 613 -13.20 -13.77 -16.71
CA TYR A 613 -14.14 -12.71 -17.08
C TYR A 613 -13.47 -11.39 -17.48
N THR A 614 -12.15 -11.31 -17.41
CA THR A 614 -11.36 -10.15 -17.83
C THR A 614 -11.64 -9.78 -19.30
N ARG A 615 -11.98 -8.52 -19.58
CA ARG A 615 -12.32 -8.02 -20.92
C ARG A 615 -13.50 -8.75 -21.59
N THR A 616 -14.44 -9.25 -20.77
CA THR A 616 -15.70 -9.86 -21.24
C THR A 616 -16.91 -9.04 -20.77
N PRO A 617 -18.08 -9.18 -21.40
CA PRO A 617 -19.32 -8.55 -20.89
C PRO A 617 -19.68 -8.92 -19.44
N GLN A 618 -19.11 -10.00 -18.91
CA GLN A 618 -19.34 -10.52 -17.57
C GLN A 618 -18.45 -9.87 -16.50
N GLU A 619 -17.48 -9.03 -16.88
CA GLU A 619 -16.57 -8.36 -15.94
C GLU A 619 -17.31 -7.58 -14.84
N LYS A 620 -18.43 -6.93 -15.19
CA LYS A 620 -19.29 -6.20 -14.25
C LYS A 620 -19.91 -7.05 -13.13
N TYR A 621 -19.94 -8.38 -13.30
CA TYR A 621 -20.47 -9.32 -12.31
C TYR A 621 -19.39 -9.95 -11.42
N LYS A 622 -18.09 -9.64 -11.63
CA LYS A 622 -16.99 -10.24 -10.83
C LYS A 622 -17.20 -10.08 -9.32
N LYS A 623 -17.65 -8.90 -8.85
CA LYS A 623 -17.98 -8.68 -7.42
C LYS A 623 -19.07 -9.64 -6.94
N GLN A 624 -20.15 -9.78 -7.70
CA GLN A 624 -21.26 -10.67 -7.37
C GLN A 624 -20.79 -12.13 -7.32
N TYR A 625 -20.07 -12.60 -8.34
CA TYR A 625 -19.54 -13.96 -8.39
C TYR A 625 -18.56 -14.25 -7.24
N CYS A 626 -17.74 -13.28 -6.85
CA CYS A 626 -16.85 -13.43 -5.71
C CYS A 626 -17.62 -13.65 -4.40
N LEU A 627 -18.66 -12.85 -4.15
CA LEU A 627 -19.46 -12.93 -2.94
C LEU A 627 -20.34 -14.20 -2.91
N GLU A 628 -20.88 -14.60 -4.05
CA GLU A 628 -21.59 -15.88 -4.21
C GLU A 628 -20.65 -17.07 -3.94
N ALA A 629 -19.45 -17.07 -4.51
CA ALA A 629 -18.45 -18.09 -4.27
C ALA A 629 -18.02 -18.16 -2.79
N LEU A 630 -17.83 -17.02 -2.13
CA LEU A 630 -17.55 -16.98 -0.69
C LEU A 630 -18.73 -17.54 0.13
N ASN A 631 -19.97 -17.17 -0.20
CA ASN A 631 -21.15 -17.71 0.46
C ASN A 631 -21.26 -19.24 0.28
N ASP A 632 -20.99 -19.74 -0.92
CA ASP A 632 -21.01 -21.17 -1.20
C ASP A 632 -19.90 -21.92 -0.45
N ILE A 633 -18.72 -21.32 -0.28
CA ILE A 633 -17.66 -21.85 0.61
C ILE A 633 -18.18 -21.97 2.05
N VAL A 634 -18.81 -20.92 2.58
CA VAL A 634 -19.34 -20.90 3.95
C VAL A 634 -20.46 -21.94 4.14
N THR A 635 -21.36 -22.07 3.17
CA THR A 635 -22.46 -23.06 3.22
C THR A 635 -22.05 -24.48 2.80
N LYS A 636 -20.78 -24.68 2.43
CA LYS A 636 -20.23 -25.95 1.91
C LYS A 636 -20.93 -26.45 0.64
N SER A 637 -21.36 -25.51 -0.20
CA SER A 637 -21.96 -25.76 -1.51
C SER A 637 -20.89 -25.77 -2.61
N GLN A 638 -21.13 -26.54 -3.69
CA GLN A 638 -20.24 -26.52 -4.84
C GLN A 638 -20.41 -25.22 -5.64
N ASN A 639 -19.29 -24.62 -6.03
CA ASN A 639 -19.27 -23.43 -6.86
C ASN A 639 -18.19 -23.58 -7.95
N LYS A 640 -18.55 -23.27 -9.21
CA LYS A 640 -17.68 -23.43 -10.38
C LYS A 640 -16.44 -22.53 -10.37
N HIS A 641 -16.46 -21.46 -9.59
CA HIS A 641 -15.35 -20.51 -9.44
C HIS A 641 -14.39 -20.94 -8.33
N VAL A 642 -14.78 -21.91 -7.49
CA VAL A 642 -14.01 -22.34 -6.32
C VAL A 642 -13.17 -23.57 -6.66
N TYR A 643 -11.88 -23.48 -6.39
CA TYR A 643 -10.93 -24.58 -6.48
C TYR A 643 -10.36 -24.86 -5.10
N GLN A 644 -10.16 -26.14 -4.81
CA GLN A 644 -9.58 -26.61 -3.56
C GLN A 644 -8.35 -27.47 -3.91
N LEU A 645 -7.20 -27.15 -3.31
CA LEU A 645 -5.94 -27.81 -3.63
C LEU A 645 -5.03 -27.91 -2.40
N PRO A 646 -4.44 -29.08 -2.10
CA PRO A 646 -3.36 -29.18 -1.14
C PRO A 646 -2.22 -28.22 -1.51
N GLN A 647 -1.84 -27.33 -0.59
CA GLN A 647 -0.83 -26.28 -0.85
C GLN A 647 0.49 -26.85 -1.37
N SER A 648 0.87 -28.06 -0.94
CA SER A 648 2.07 -28.76 -1.40
C SER A 648 2.11 -28.96 -2.92
N LYS A 649 0.95 -29.10 -3.59
CA LYS A 649 0.88 -29.26 -5.05
C LYS A 649 1.32 -28.02 -5.82
N LEU A 650 1.27 -26.83 -5.22
CA LEU A 650 1.79 -25.60 -5.84
C LEU A 650 3.32 -25.61 -5.99
N LYS A 651 4.02 -26.47 -5.25
CA LYS A 651 5.48 -26.66 -5.34
C LYS A 651 5.87 -27.57 -6.52
N GLY A 652 4.91 -28.24 -7.16
CA GLY A 652 5.16 -29.24 -8.20
C GLY A 652 5.62 -28.69 -9.56
N ILE A 653 5.54 -27.36 -9.76
CA ILE A 653 5.98 -26.71 -10.99
C ILE A 653 7.20 -25.84 -10.68
N LYS A 654 8.24 -25.89 -11.54
CA LYS A 654 9.46 -25.09 -11.41
C LYS A 654 9.11 -23.60 -11.23
N SER A 655 9.81 -22.92 -10.31
CA SER A 655 9.54 -21.55 -9.88
C SER A 655 8.20 -21.32 -9.14
N TYR A 656 7.48 -22.39 -8.80
CA TYR A 656 6.33 -22.45 -7.88
C TYR A 656 5.18 -21.49 -8.26
N PRO A 657 4.78 -21.38 -9.54
CA PRO A 657 3.66 -20.53 -9.91
C PRO A 657 2.36 -21.04 -9.28
N PHE A 658 1.44 -20.13 -8.95
CA PHE A 658 0.16 -20.49 -8.34
C PHE A 658 -0.84 -21.00 -9.39
N ILE A 659 -0.57 -22.18 -9.94
CA ILE A 659 -1.41 -22.84 -10.95
C ILE A 659 -2.24 -23.94 -10.27
N TYR A 660 -3.43 -23.56 -9.83
CA TYR A 660 -4.31 -24.43 -9.04
C TYR A 660 -5.41 -25.12 -9.88
N TRP A 661 -5.71 -24.62 -11.07
CA TRP A 661 -6.83 -25.08 -11.91
C TRP A 661 -6.51 -26.28 -12.83
N ILE A 662 -5.25 -26.71 -12.90
CA ILE A 662 -4.85 -27.86 -13.72
C ILE A 662 -5.02 -29.18 -12.97
N SER A 663 -5.29 -30.26 -13.71
CA SER A 663 -5.36 -31.61 -13.17
C SER A 663 -3.98 -32.10 -12.70
N ASP A 664 -3.98 -33.11 -11.82
CA ASP A 664 -2.73 -33.72 -11.34
C ASP A 664 -1.96 -34.38 -12.48
N GLU A 665 -2.64 -35.05 -13.42
CA GLU A 665 -2.01 -35.71 -14.56
C GLU A 665 -1.29 -34.71 -15.47
N PHE A 666 -1.83 -33.49 -15.60
CA PHE A 666 -1.17 -32.42 -16.36
C PHE A 666 -0.02 -31.79 -15.56
N ARG A 667 -0.19 -31.63 -14.24
CA ARG A 667 0.85 -31.10 -13.34
C ARG A 667 2.10 -31.98 -13.34
N GLU A 668 1.94 -33.30 -13.37
CA GLU A 668 3.05 -34.26 -13.43
C GLU A 668 3.92 -34.08 -14.69
N LYS A 669 3.35 -33.62 -15.81
CA LYS A 669 4.10 -33.35 -17.06
C LYS A 669 5.13 -32.24 -16.92
N PHE A 670 5.02 -31.36 -15.92
CA PHE A 670 6.05 -30.35 -15.65
C PHE A 670 7.31 -30.93 -14.99
N SER A 671 7.28 -32.20 -14.57
CA SER A 671 8.46 -32.93 -14.06
C SER A 671 9.21 -33.68 -15.17
N ASP A 672 8.66 -33.74 -16.39
CA ASP A 672 9.32 -34.37 -17.55
C ASP A 672 10.43 -33.48 -18.14
N LYS A 673 11.16 -34.01 -19.12
CA LYS A 673 12.24 -33.28 -19.80
C LYS A 673 11.73 -32.00 -20.47
N LEU A 674 12.49 -30.93 -20.34
CA LEU A 674 12.24 -29.68 -21.04
C LEU A 674 12.60 -29.83 -22.52
N LEU A 675 11.98 -29.02 -23.37
CA LEU A 675 12.34 -28.96 -24.79
C LEU A 675 13.83 -28.60 -24.97
N ASP A 676 14.35 -27.68 -24.15
CA ASP A 676 15.75 -27.25 -24.16
C ASP A 676 16.74 -28.37 -23.77
N ASP A 677 16.26 -29.47 -23.16
CA ASP A 677 17.09 -30.64 -22.85
C ASP A 677 17.33 -31.54 -24.08
N VAL A 678 16.54 -31.38 -25.16
CA VAL A 678 16.55 -32.27 -26.33
C VAL A 678 16.80 -31.54 -27.65
N VAL A 679 16.69 -30.21 -27.68
CA VAL A 679 16.96 -29.38 -28.86
C VAL A 679 17.78 -28.16 -28.51
N ASP A 680 18.48 -27.63 -29.51
CA ASP A 680 19.25 -26.40 -29.42
C ASP A 680 18.43 -25.22 -29.94
N VAL A 681 17.88 -24.40 -29.03
CA VAL A 681 17.22 -23.14 -29.40
C VAL A 681 18.25 -22.01 -29.48
N LYS A 682 18.48 -21.46 -30.67
CA LYS A 682 19.57 -20.50 -30.93
C LYS A 682 19.10 -19.25 -31.65
N GLN A 683 19.54 -18.10 -31.14
CA GLN A 683 19.43 -16.82 -31.84
C GLN A 683 20.50 -16.68 -32.94
N GLY A 684 20.16 -15.98 -34.02
CA GLY A 684 21.03 -15.78 -35.17
C GLY A 684 21.80 -14.47 -35.19
N ILE A 685 22.04 -13.98 -36.39
CA ILE A 685 22.83 -12.78 -36.69
C ILE A 685 22.04 -11.51 -36.34
N ALA A 686 22.68 -10.56 -35.68
CA ALA A 686 22.17 -9.19 -35.55
C ALA A 686 23.01 -8.27 -36.45
N THR A 687 22.45 -7.83 -37.58
CA THR A 687 23.21 -7.10 -38.61
C THR A 687 23.59 -5.67 -38.21
N SER A 688 22.88 -5.06 -37.25
CA SER A 688 22.92 -3.62 -36.88
C SER A 688 22.55 -2.62 -37.98
N ASN A 689 22.42 -3.06 -39.24
CA ASN A 689 22.02 -2.22 -40.37
C ASN A 689 21.37 -3.07 -41.47
N ASN A 690 20.06 -3.34 -41.34
CA ASN A 690 19.32 -4.18 -42.28
C ASN A 690 19.36 -3.64 -43.72
N ASN A 691 19.23 -2.32 -43.92
CA ASN A 691 19.18 -1.70 -45.24
C ASN A 691 20.45 -1.92 -46.06
N ARG A 692 21.60 -2.05 -45.38
CA ARG A 692 22.88 -2.31 -46.03
C ARG A 692 23.00 -3.75 -46.56
N PHE A 693 22.54 -4.74 -45.79
CA PHE A 693 22.87 -6.14 -46.05
C PHE A 693 21.72 -6.99 -46.57
N LEU A 694 20.47 -6.59 -46.33
CA LEU A 694 19.30 -7.42 -46.62
C LEU A 694 18.62 -6.97 -47.90
N ARG A 695 18.25 -7.92 -48.75
CA ARG A 695 17.47 -7.72 -49.96
C ARG A 695 16.36 -8.74 -50.04
N TYR A 696 15.24 -8.39 -50.63
CA TYR A 696 14.30 -9.40 -51.09
C TYR A 696 14.90 -10.15 -52.28
N TRP A 697 14.54 -11.42 -52.45
CA TRP A 697 15.12 -12.25 -53.53
C TRP A 697 14.89 -11.66 -54.93
N TRP A 698 13.80 -10.91 -55.13
CA TRP A 698 13.50 -10.22 -56.40
C TRP A 698 14.28 -8.91 -56.61
N GLU A 699 14.97 -8.39 -55.58
CA GLU A 699 15.82 -7.20 -55.70
C GLU A 699 17.25 -7.55 -56.14
N ILE A 700 17.61 -8.83 -56.12
CA ILE A 700 18.95 -9.31 -56.46
C ILE A 700 19.03 -9.49 -57.98
N THR A 701 19.89 -8.70 -58.63
CA THR A 701 20.15 -8.77 -60.08
C THR A 701 21.56 -9.30 -60.33
N GLY A 702 21.72 -10.30 -61.20
CA GLY A 702 23.03 -10.91 -61.53
C GLY A 702 23.37 -12.18 -60.76
N SER A 703 24.67 -12.47 -60.58
CA SER A 703 25.17 -13.70 -59.93
C SER A 703 24.86 -13.73 -58.43
N ASN A 704 24.14 -14.76 -57.98
CA ASN A 704 23.64 -14.89 -56.60
C ASN A 704 24.66 -15.52 -55.62
N GLN A 705 25.95 -15.59 -55.97
CA GLN A 705 26.94 -16.38 -55.21
C GLN A 705 27.23 -15.85 -53.80
N SER A 706 27.03 -14.54 -53.56
CA SER A 706 27.28 -13.93 -52.26
C SER A 706 26.02 -13.75 -51.39
N TYR A 707 24.84 -14.10 -51.89
CA TYR A 707 23.58 -13.87 -51.19
C TYR A 707 22.98 -15.19 -50.72
N TYR A 708 22.65 -15.28 -49.43
CA TYR A 708 22.07 -16.48 -48.83
C TYR A 708 20.68 -16.18 -48.27
N PRO A 709 19.72 -17.12 -48.36
CA PRO A 709 18.43 -16.96 -47.71
C PRO A 709 18.60 -16.68 -46.22
N TYR A 710 17.82 -15.75 -45.69
CA TYR A 710 17.96 -15.21 -44.35
C TYR A 710 16.61 -15.14 -43.63
N SER A 711 16.40 -16.01 -42.65
CA SER A 711 15.16 -16.03 -41.86
C SER A 711 15.11 -14.84 -40.91
N LYS A 712 14.15 -13.92 -41.11
CA LYS A 712 13.91 -12.74 -40.25
C LYS A 712 12.58 -12.80 -39.49
N GLY A 713 12.00 -13.99 -39.37
CA GLY A 713 10.61 -14.14 -38.93
C GLY A 713 9.63 -13.77 -40.05
N GLY A 714 8.50 -13.16 -39.70
CA GLY A 714 7.46 -12.77 -40.64
C GLY A 714 6.05 -13.13 -40.16
N GLU A 715 5.08 -13.05 -41.07
CA GLU A 715 3.67 -13.32 -40.81
C GLU A 715 3.43 -14.75 -40.29
N TYR A 716 2.27 -14.97 -39.70
CA TYR A 716 1.86 -16.29 -39.24
C TYR A 716 1.79 -17.26 -40.42
N ALA A 717 2.58 -18.34 -40.38
CA ALA A 717 2.59 -19.36 -41.41
C ALA A 717 2.99 -20.72 -40.84
N LYS A 718 2.24 -21.75 -41.24
CA LYS A 718 2.53 -23.17 -41.04
C LYS A 718 2.46 -23.85 -42.41
N TRP A 719 3.37 -24.73 -42.81
CA TRP A 719 4.50 -25.33 -42.08
C TRP A 719 5.86 -24.92 -42.66
N ALA A 720 5.86 -24.04 -43.67
CA ALA A 720 7.03 -23.56 -44.40
C ALA A 720 6.78 -22.13 -44.89
N GLY A 721 7.81 -21.47 -45.40
CA GLY A 721 7.73 -20.13 -45.98
C GLY A 721 8.45 -19.07 -45.14
N ASN A 722 8.15 -17.80 -45.43
CA ASN A 722 8.80 -16.62 -44.86
C ASN A 722 10.31 -16.47 -45.11
N LEU A 723 10.82 -17.08 -46.19
CA LEU A 723 12.22 -16.96 -46.63
C LEU A 723 12.32 -16.07 -47.87
N TRP A 724 11.80 -14.85 -47.76
CA TRP A 724 11.81 -13.86 -48.84
C TRP A 724 13.11 -13.03 -48.88
N ILE A 725 13.79 -12.95 -47.74
CA ILE A 725 14.93 -12.06 -47.51
C ILE A 725 16.22 -12.86 -47.69
N TYR A 726 17.21 -12.22 -48.29
CA TYR A 726 18.55 -12.71 -48.50
C TYR A 726 19.54 -11.73 -47.88
N ILE A 727 20.60 -12.26 -47.27
CA ILE A 727 21.70 -11.47 -46.70
C ILE A 727 22.90 -11.52 -47.63
N ASN A 728 23.48 -10.36 -47.94
CA ASN A 728 24.78 -10.29 -48.60
C ASN A 728 25.87 -10.75 -47.60
N TRP A 729 26.54 -11.85 -47.93
CA TRP A 729 27.49 -12.56 -47.08
C TRP A 729 28.93 -12.50 -47.62
N GLU A 730 29.28 -11.41 -48.29
CA GLU A 730 30.67 -11.11 -48.67
C GLU A 730 31.56 -10.87 -47.44
N GLU A 731 32.85 -11.19 -47.55
CA GLU A 731 33.81 -11.14 -46.44
C GLU A 731 33.89 -9.76 -45.77
N ASN A 732 33.89 -8.69 -46.56
CA ASN A 732 33.86 -7.29 -46.07
C ASN A 732 32.59 -6.97 -45.26
N ASN A 733 31.44 -7.53 -45.64
CA ASN A 733 30.16 -7.34 -44.95
C ASN A 733 30.10 -8.17 -43.67
N VAL A 734 30.62 -9.40 -43.69
CA VAL A 734 30.75 -10.25 -42.50
C VAL A 734 31.66 -9.60 -41.45
N GLU A 735 32.80 -9.04 -41.86
CA GLU A 735 33.70 -8.30 -40.94
C GLU A 735 33.03 -7.03 -40.39
N TYR A 736 32.23 -6.31 -41.18
CA TYR A 736 31.43 -5.20 -40.66
C TYR A 736 30.47 -5.66 -39.56
N ILE A 737 29.70 -6.73 -39.82
CA ILE A 737 28.71 -7.24 -38.85
C ILE A 737 29.40 -7.75 -37.58
N LYS A 738 30.60 -8.31 -37.69
CA LYS A 738 31.40 -8.74 -36.54
C LYS A 738 31.80 -7.57 -35.62
N VAL A 739 32.06 -6.39 -36.19
CA VAL A 739 32.47 -5.19 -35.45
C VAL A 739 31.28 -4.36 -34.94
N LYS A 740 30.23 -4.20 -35.75
CA LYS A 740 29.09 -3.30 -35.45
C LYS A 740 27.81 -4.03 -35.06
N GLY A 741 27.68 -5.29 -35.45
CA GLY A 741 26.56 -6.18 -35.13
C GLY A 741 26.98 -7.31 -34.19
N ARG A 742 26.34 -8.47 -34.34
CA ARG A 742 26.70 -9.70 -33.62
C ARG A 742 26.53 -10.94 -34.50
N LEU A 743 27.58 -11.76 -34.58
CA LEU A 743 27.57 -13.08 -35.23
C LEU A 743 27.43 -14.20 -34.18
N GLN A 744 26.22 -14.38 -33.65
CA GLN A 744 25.93 -15.41 -32.64
C GLN A 744 25.78 -16.79 -33.27
N ASN A 745 26.16 -17.85 -32.53
CA ASN A 745 25.87 -19.26 -32.88
C ASN A 745 26.35 -19.70 -34.28
N ARG A 746 27.53 -19.21 -34.71
CA ARG A 746 28.11 -19.46 -36.04
C ARG A 746 28.17 -20.94 -36.45
N ASN A 747 28.34 -21.85 -35.49
CA ASN A 747 28.39 -23.29 -35.75
C ASN A 747 27.10 -23.86 -36.33
N TYR A 748 25.96 -23.15 -36.20
CA TYR A 748 24.65 -23.55 -36.71
C TYR A 748 24.30 -22.94 -38.07
N TYR A 749 25.16 -22.07 -38.62
CA TYR A 749 24.91 -21.47 -39.93
C TYR A 749 24.88 -22.54 -41.01
N PHE A 750 23.99 -22.38 -41.99
CA PHE A 750 23.78 -23.32 -43.10
C PHE A 750 23.30 -24.72 -42.68
N ARG A 751 22.99 -24.93 -41.39
CA ARG A 751 22.33 -26.15 -40.92
C ARG A 751 20.83 -26.07 -41.12
N GLU A 752 20.23 -27.22 -41.29
CA GLU A 752 18.78 -27.34 -41.36
C GLU A 752 18.16 -27.43 -39.95
N GLY A 753 16.92 -26.98 -39.79
CA GLY A 753 16.26 -26.92 -38.48
C GLY A 753 14.79 -26.49 -38.57
N ILE A 754 14.32 -25.79 -37.55
CA ILE A 754 12.99 -25.17 -37.48
C ILE A 754 13.17 -23.69 -37.13
N THR A 755 12.46 -22.79 -37.81
CA THR A 755 12.50 -21.34 -37.51
C THR A 755 11.13 -20.86 -37.05
N TYR A 756 11.12 -19.80 -36.26
CA TYR A 756 9.90 -19.17 -35.75
C TYR A 756 10.08 -17.65 -35.71
N SER A 757 8.95 -16.94 -35.63
CA SER A 757 8.96 -15.49 -35.46
C SER A 757 9.07 -15.15 -33.97
N GLY A 758 9.98 -14.26 -33.59
CA GLY A 758 10.18 -13.86 -32.19
C GLY A 758 8.99 -13.12 -31.55
N SER A 759 8.07 -12.61 -32.37
CA SER A 759 6.83 -11.93 -31.95
C SER A 759 5.74 -12.11 -33.01
N GLY A 760 4.46 -12.14 -32.61
CA GLY A 760 3.32 -12.19 -33.54
C GLY A 760 1.96 -12.03 -32.86
N SER A 761 0.96 -11.54 -33.59
CA SER A 761 -0.40 -11.25 -33.09
C SER A 761 -1.39 -12.41 -33.24
N LYS A 762 -1.06 -13.43 -34.04
CA LYS A 762 -1.91 -14.63 -34.28
C LYS A 762 -1.40 -15.87 -33.54
N GLY A 763 -0.61 -15.69 -32.48
CA GLY A 763 0.05 -16.77 -31.74
C GLY A 763 1.37 -17.23 -32.37
N THR A 764 1.95 -18.28 -31.80
CA THR A 764 3.22 -18.86 -32.26
C THR A 764 3.02 -19.73 -33.51
N SER A 765 3.99 -19.67 -34.42
CA SER A 765 4.04 -20.56 -35.58
C SER A 765 5.48 -20.94 -35.89
N PHE A 766 5.68 -22.22 -36.17
CA PHE A 766 6.98 -22.80 -36.47
C PHE A 766 6.98 -23.32 -37.90
N ARG A 767 8.11 -23.12 -38.58
CA ARG A 767 8.29 -23.44 -39.99
C ARG A 767 9.57 -24.23 -40.17
N ILE A 768 9.63 -25.05 -41.22
CA ILE A 768 10.88 -25.70 -41.57
C ILE A 768 11.95 -24.66 -41.93
N PHE A 769 13.15 -24.82 -41.38
CA PHE A 769 14.33 -24.04 -41.75
C PHE A 769 15.22 -24.92 -42.65
N PRO A 770 15.34 -24.60 -43.95
CA PRO A 770 16.11 -25.40 -44.88
C PRO A 770 17.62 -25.35 -44.59
N LYS A 771 18.35 -26.29 -45.19
CA LYS A 771 19.81 -26.22 -45.27
C LYS A 771 20.25 -24.99 -46.07
N ASP A 772 21.50 -24.59 -45.91
CA ASP A 772 22.15 -23.52 -46.70
C ASP A 772 21.51 -22.13 -46.52
N CYS A 773 20.85 -21.94 -45.37
CA CYS A 773 20.23 -20.68 -44.94
C CYS A 773 20.97 -20.08 -43.73
N LEU A 774 20.80 -18.77 -43.55
CA LEU A 774 21.20 -18.00 -42.37
C LEU A 774 19.95 -17.49 -41.64
N PHE A 775 20.11 -17.05 -40.38
CA PHE A 775 18.98 -16.67 -39.54
C PHE A 775 19.27 -15.45 -38.67
N ASP A 776 18.23 -14.70 -38.33
CA ASP A 776 18.20 -13.45 -37.56
C ASP A 776 17.85 -13.68 -36.08
N VAL A 777 17.81 -12.60 -35.30
CA VAL A 777 17.24 -12.57 -33.95
C VAL A 777 15.71 -12.81 -33.98
N GLY A 778 14.98 -12.09 -34.82
CA GLY A 778 13.53 -12.22 -35.02
C GLY A 778 13.10 -13.48 -35.79
N GLY A 779 14.07 -14.19 -36.39
CA GLY A 779 13.91 -15.48 -37.07
C GLY A 779 14.75 -16.60 -36.43
N SER A 780 14.86 -16.60 -35.10
CA SER A 780 15.62 -17.60 -34.34
C SER A 780 15.24 -19.04 -34.72
N CYS A 781 16.17 -19.97 -34.51
CA CYS A 781 16.05 -21.33 -35.00
C CYS A 781 16.23 -22.37 -33.89
N ILE A 782 15.58 -23.52 -34.07
CA ILE A 782 15.64 -24.72 -33.24
C ILE A 782 16.35 -25.79 -34.05
N PHE A 783 17.44 -26.32 -33.51
CA PHE A 783 18.24 -27.38 -34.13
C PHE A 783 18.13 -28.66 -33.32
N LEU A 784 18.08 -29.79 -34.01
CA LEU A 784 18.03 -31.10 -33.35
C LEU A 784 19.39 -31.45 -32.73
N THR A 785 19.35 -32.10 -31.58
CA THR A 785 20.52 -32.76 -30.97
C THR A 785 20.50 -34.25 -31.28
N ASP A 786 21.55 -34.98 -30.89
CA ASP A 786 21.62 -36.43 -31.05
C ASP A 786 20.56 -37.20 -30.24
N ILE A 787 19.89 -36.53 -29.29
CA ILE A 787 18.86 -37.12 -28.43
C ILE A 787 17.53 -37.30 -29.19
N TYR A 788 17.25 -36.45 -30.19
CA TYR A 788 15.98 -36.45 -30.90
C TYR A 788 16.15 -36.14 -32.40
N SER A 789 15.83 -37.09 -33.28
CA SER A 789 16.20 -37.03 -34.70
C SER A 789 15.08 -36.67 -35.66
N ASN A 790 13.81 -36.66 -35.24
CA ASN A 790 12.68 -36.45 -36.16
C ASN A 790 12.20 -34.98 -36.20
N ARG A 791 12.79 -34.21 -37.11
CA ARG A 791 12.44 -32.79 -37.29
C ARG A 791 10.97 -32.56 -37.61
N TYR A 792 10.36 -33.42 -38.43
CA TYR A 792 8.97 -33.22 -38.87
C TYR A 792 7.99 -33.48 -37.74
N TYR A 793 8.27 -34.48 -36.89
CA TYR A 793 7.49 -34.68 -35.68
C TYR A 793 7.62 -33.48 -34.74
N LEU A 794 8.84 -33.00 -34.50
CA LEU A 794 9.04 -31.83 -33.64
C LEU A 794 8.30 -30.61 -34.20
N LEU A 795 8.39 -30.37 -35.50
CA LEU A 795 7.66 -29.30 -36.17
C LEU A 795 6.15 -29.45 -35.97
N ALA A 796 5.59 -30.65 -36.17
CA ALA A 796 4.19 -30.97 -35.93
C ALA A 796 3.77 -30.71 -34.48
N PHE A 797 4.59 -31.16 -33.52
CA PHE A 797 4.37 -30.98 -32.09
C PHE A 797 4.37 -29.49 -31.70
N LEU A 798 5.38 -28.72 -32.11
CA LEU A 798 5.53 -27.29 -31.80
C LEU A 798 4.37 -26.43 -32.32
N ASN A 799 3.67 -26.88 -33.35
CA ASN A 799 2.51 -26.18 -33.91
C ASN A 799 1.18 -26.80 -33.48
N SER A 800 1.19 -27.84 -32.65
CA SER A 800 0.00 -28.47 -32.09
C SER A 800 -0.58 -27.59 -30.98
N LYS A 801 -1.88 -27.75 -30.71
CA LYS A 801 -2.55 -27.08 -29.58
C LYS A 801 -2.05 -27.55 -28.22
N ILE A 802 -1.32 -28.66 -28.15
CA ILE A 802 -0.76 -29.19 -26.91
C ILE A 802 0.46 -28.37 -26.48
N CYS A 803 1.28 -27.93 -27.44
CA CYS A 803 2.52 -27.19 -27.14
C CYS A 803 2.28 -25.69 -26.91
N PHE A 804 1.32 -25.09 -27.62
CA PHE A 804 0.93 -23.69 -27.46
C PHE A 804 -0.60 -23.60 -27.54
N ILE A 805 -1.23 -23.20 -26.43
CA ILE A 805 -2.69 -23.00 -26.27
C ILE A 805 -3.05 -21.59 -26.69
#